data_AF-A0A9Q9AIY3-F1
#
_entry.id   AF-A0A9Q9AIY3-F1
#
_cell.length_a   1.000
_cell.length_b   1.000
_cell.length_c   1.000
_cell.angle_alpha   90.00
_cell.angle_beta   90.00
_cell.angle_gamma   90.00
#
_symmetry.space_group_name_H-M   'P 1'
#
loop_
_entity.id
_entity.type
_entity.pdbx_description
1 polymer ?
#
loop_
_entity_poly.entity_id
_entity_poly.type
_entity_poly.pdbx_seq_one_letter_code
_entity_poly.pdbx_strand_id
1 'polypeptide(L)'
;MSTKPKSRGPQCTSPYTDGKAGSMASLPASWFTSSEMYDLERRAIFSKKWMLTTHQIRLPIPGDWIKFEIVGYEYVISRDRKGEIHAFHNACRHRGYHVVEGASGHNQILSCRYHGWSCALDGRLTKANWYEDIQGFDKNQNGLFKIHTRVDALGFVWVNLDSSETPEPWESEFDDIDRGERYNGYDLNDYVFDHEFEIDADTNWKLCSDNYNECYHCPTSHPGIDALLVVDKLTLDSNKGYMIAISPQNEQQKRDGLKLCATYWYPNVSTNILPNYIMLQRFLPRLVNRTRMHYQIFRNKNAKQELFDLIDKMYVKIMTEDEGLACGVQKNMEHDLYVSGQLHPRVESASLHMQARTREIVKEHAKREEAAGHQIWPAKPVLTLDENISEKIAPVLVTADDAHNSWRCLLLPIAHASDLVRRAVISAAAGHAPAATSNTKISTSYAYQQVIHELRRRQDLEAESLLGKQHIVLTLLVLLAKAIVDGSQDFRSVFNLLETLLRTVKDRKAFHSGEIGTFILAQVSKFRGYAALFLSRSEAITILSTCTAGGPPVNANWHEYNTSRNLYPSLNICMSTMYEVDRRACDIYLARELLGPHTPALIEMVDDFRKTLAAVLAASPGEHTLAWAVFIVAIESGGYEHREVFIQFLRRHQRVRGFGSIGKAIEYIERIWAAHEQNDWVEQIMQLPLLVV
;
A
#
# COMPACT_ATOMS: atom_id res chain seq x y z
N MET A 1 14.18 -18.05 61.08
CA MET A 1 15.10 -17.68 59.97
C MET A 1 14.42 -17.97 58.65
N SER A 2 14.66 -17.11 57.66
CA SER A 2 14.19 -17.15 56.26
C SER A 2 12.88 -16.43 55.95
N THR A 3 12.98 -15.10 55.92
CA THR A 3 12.10 -14.18 55.20
C THR A 3 12.37 -14.27 53.69
N LYS A 4 11.36 -14.63 52.89
CA LYS A 4 11.41 -14.49 51.42
C LYS A 4 11.19 -13.02 51.03
N PRO A 5 11.92 -12.47 50.03
CA PRO A 5 11.76 -11.08 49.64
C PRO A 5 10.51 -10.88 48.77
N LYS A 6 9.76 -9.82 49.05
CA LYS A 6 8.69 -9.30 48.17
C LYS A 6 9.34 -8.74 46.89
N SER A 7 8.98 -9.29 45.74
CA SER A 7 9.34 -8.73 44.43
C SER A 7 8.59 -7.41 44.23
N ARG A 8 9.31 -6.29 44.34
CA ARG A 8 8.84 -4.99 43.82
C ARG A 8 8.96 -5.06 42.29
N GLY A 9 7.86 -4.85 41.58
CA GLY A 9 7.88 -4.59 40.13
C GLY A 9 8.66 -3.32 39.81
N PRO A 10 9.02 -3.08 38.55
CA PRO A 10 9.83 -1.94 38.16
C PRO A 10 9.04 -0.65 38.44
N GLN A 11 9.51 0.15 39.40
CA GLN A 11 9.09 1.53 39.55
C GLN A 11 9.58 2.29 38.32
N CYS A 12 8.68 2.65 37.41
CA CYS A 12 8.95 3.67 36.42
C CYS A 12 9.05 4.99 37.18
N THR A 13 10.27 5.44 37.46
CA THR A 13 10.51 6.76 38.05
C THR A 13 10.16 7.80 37.00
N SER A 14 9.04 8.50 37.19
CA SER A 14 8.77 9.78 36.53
C SER A 14 10.03 10.65 36.68
N PRO A 15 10.58 11.25 35.61
CA PRO A 15 11.75 12.14 35.70
C PRO A 15 11.51 13.40 36.56
N TYR A 16 10.28 13.60 37.04
CA TYR A 16 9.81 14.88 37.57
C TYR A 16 9.62 14.90 39.10
N THR A 17 10.08 13.87 39.82
CA THR A 17 10.08 13.88 41.29
C THR A 17 11.37 14.48 41.84
N ASP A 18 11.53 15.79 41.68
CA ASP A 18 12.25 16.66 42.63
C ASP A 18 11.99 18.11 42.23
N GLY A 19 11.56 18.94 43.19
CA GLY A 19 10.94 20.27 43.01
C GLY A 19 11.80 21.39 42.44
N LYS A 20 12.52 21.14 41.32
CA LYS A 20 13.30 22.13 40.55
C LYS A 20 13.21 21.90 39.03
N ALA A 21 12.14 21.32 38.50
CA ALA A 21 11.89 21.33 37.06
C ALA A 21 11.38 22.72 36.64
N GLY A 22 12.15 23.44 35.81
CA GLY A 22 11.67 24.67 35.18
C GLY A 22 10.43 24.42 34.32
N SER A 23 9.61 25.44 34.10
CA SER A 23 8.48 25.36 33.18
C SER A 23 8.93 24.95 31.78
N MET A 24 8.15 24.08 31.13
CA MET A 24 8.45 23.57 29.79
C MET A 24 7.57 24.28 28.74
N ALA A 25 8.16 24.56 27.58
CA ALA A 25 7.47 25.27 26.50
C ALA A 25 6.40 24.38 25.86
N SER A 26 5.20 24.96 25.70
CA SER A 26 4.10 24.35 24.96
C SER A 26 4.47 24.14 23.49
N LEU A 27 3.63 23.41 22.75
CA LEU A 27 3.68 23.45 21.28
C LEU A 27 3.55 24.91 20.79
N PRO A 28 4.25 25.27 19.71
CA PRO A 28 4.14 26.60 19.15
C PRO A 28 2.78 26.79 18.46
N ALA A 29 2.28 28.03 18.42
CA ALA A 29 0.97 28.38 17.86
C ALA A 29 0.75 27.84 16.45
N SER A 30 1.81 27.83 15.63
CA SER A 30 1.77 27.31 14.26
C SER A 30 1.34 25.85 14.16
N TRP A 31 1.48 25.04 15.22
CA TRP A 31 1.03 23.65 15.23
C TRP A 31 -0.49 23.51 15.39
N PHE A 32 -1.17 24.59 15.79
CA PHE A 32 -2.63 24.65 15.93
C PHE A 32 -3.29 25.36 14.74
N THR A 33 -2.51 26.03 13.87
CA THR A 33 -3.02 26.87 12.77
C THR A 33 -2.52 26.49 11.38
N SER A 34 -1.45 25.69 11.24
CA SER A 34 -0.91 25.27 9.93
C SER A 34 -1.67 24.10 9.30
N SER A 35 -2.05 24.26 8.03
CA SER A 35 -2.58 23.19 7.16
C SER A 35 -1.58 22.07 6.92
N GLU A 36 -0.31 22.40 6.74
CA GLU A 36 0.77 21.45 6.49
C GLU A 36 1.00 20.57 7.72
N MET A 37 0.93 21.17 8.91
CA MET A 37 0.99 20.43 10.17
C MET A 37 -0.20 19.50 10.31
N TYR A 38 -1.42 19.98 10.04
CA TYR A 38 -2.61 19.13 10.08
C TYR A 38 -2.48 17.93 9.14
N ASP A 39 -2.07 18.14 7.89
CA ASP A 39 -1.86 17.04 6.94
C ASP A 39 -0.74 16.10 7.37
N LEU A 40 0.32 16.61 7.99
CA LEU A 40 1.38 15.78 8.56
C LEU A 40 0.86 14.95 9.75
N GLU A 41 0.05 15.51 10.64
CA GLU A 41 -0.60 14.78 11.75
C GLU A 41 -1.53 13.68 11.23
N ARG A 42 -2.28 13.93 10.15
CA ARG A 42 -3.12 12.92 9.49
C ARG A 42 -2.30 11.70 9.08
N ARG A 43 -1.12 11.90 8.51
CA ARG A 43 -0.20 10.81 8.11
C ARG A 43 0.54 10.20 9.29
N ALA A 44 1.06 11.02 10.19
CA ALA A 44 1.95 10.59 11.25
C ALA A 44 1.23 9.95 12.44
N ILE A 45 -0.03 10.31 12.71
CA ILE A 45 -0.78 9.91 13.90
C ILE A 45 -2.02 9.10 13.50
N PHE A 46 -3.03 9.77 12.93
CA PHE A 46 -4.36 9.18 12.72
C PHE A 46 -4.37 8.01 11.74
N SER A 47 -3.39 7.93 10.84
CA SER A 47 -3.31 6.84 9.86
C SER A 47 -2.56 5.60 10.35
N LYS A 48 -1.91 5.62 11.53
CA LYS A 48 -1.05 4.51 12.01
C LYS A 48 -1.20 4.14 13.48
N LYS A 49 -1.79 5.01 14.30
CA LYS A 49 -1.99 4.75 15.73
C LYS A 49 -3.34 4.07 15.97
N TRP A 50 -3.37 3.23 16.99
CA TRP A 50 -4.62 2.66 17.48
C TRP A 50 -5.49 3.75 18.09
N MET A 51 -6.74 3.83 17.65
CA MET A 51 -7.72 4.80 18.11
C MET A 51 -8.91 4.08 18.70
N LEU A 52 -9.21 4.38 19.96
CA LEU A 52 -10.46 3.98 20.58
C LEU A 52 -11.62 4.61 19.78
N THR A 53 -12.62 3.81 19.41
CA THR A 53 -13.70 4.29 18.54
C THR A 53 -15.06 4.19 19.21
N THR A 54 -15.34 3.07 19.86
CA THR A 54 -16.65 2.80 20.48
C THR A 54 -16.54 1.63 21.46
N HIS A 55 -17.67 1.10 21.90
CA HIS A 55 -17.77 -0.10 22.73
C HIS A 55 -18.67 -1.14 22.05
N GLN A 56 -18.38 -2.42 22.24
CA GLN A 56 -19.10 -3.52 21.61
C GLN A 56 -20.60 -3.56 21.95
N ILE A 57 -21.02 -2.90 23.04
CA ILE A 57 -22.43 -2.72 23.45
C ILE A 57 -23.25 -2.04 22.34
N ARG A 58 -22.64 -1.19 21.51
CA ARG A 58 -23.36 -0.53 20.40
C ARG A 58 -23.61 -1.46 19.21
N LEU A 59 -22.97 -2.63 19.19
CA LEU A 59 -23.14 -3.67 18.17
C LEU A 59 -23.62 -4.95 18.88
N PRO A 60 -24.82 -4.99 19.48
CA PRO A 60 -25.23 -6.11 20.32
C PRO A 60 -25.42 -7.42 19.56
N ILE A 61 -25.84 -7.39 18.29
CA ILE A 61 -26.18 -8.59 17.53
C ILE A 61 -25.47 -8.68 16.17
N PRO A 62 -25.21 -9.90 15.65
CA PRO A 62 -24.74 -10.10 14.28
C PRO A 62 -25.61 -9.39 13.25
N GLY A 63 -24.97 -8.65 12.33
CA GLY A 63 -25.69 -7.81 11.36
C GLY A 63 -25.62 -6.32 11.66
N ASP A 64 -25.38 -5.94 12.91
CA ASP A 64 -25.25 -4.54 13.29
C ASP A 64 -23.98 -3.93 12.70
N TRP A 65 -24.10 -2.68 12.26
CA TRP A 65 -22.98 -1.88 11.80
C TRP A 65 -23.18 -0.41 12.16
N ILE A 66 -22.06 0.30 12.34
CA ILE A 66 -22.01 1.74 12.64
C ILE A 66 -20.94 2.38 11.76
N LYS A 67 -21.27 3.53 11.19
CA LYS A 67 -20.39 4.33 10.36
C LYS A 67 -19.68 5.39 11.21
N PHE A 68 -18.40 5.57 10.96
CA PHE A 68 -17.55 6.54 11.63
C PHE A 68 -16.70 7.31 10.61
N GLU A 69 -16.19 8.47 11.02
CA GLU A 69 -15.25 9.25 10.24
C GLU A 69 -14.15 9.82 11.14
N ILE A 70 -12.90 9.83 10.66
CA ILE A 70 -11.79 10.53 11.28
C ILE A 70 -10.88 11.11 10.20
N VAL A 71 -10.57 12.41 10.26
CA VAL A 71 -9.66 13.12 9.34
C VAL A 71 -9.86 12.83 7.84
N GLY A 72 -11.13 12.70 7.42
CA GLY A 72 -11.52 12.42 6.04
C GLY A 72 -11.51 10.92 5.65
N TYR A 73 -11.18 10.01 6.56
CA TYR A 73 -11.38 8.58 6.38
C TYR A 73 -12.74 8.16 6.94
N GLU A 74 -13.68 7.82 6.06
CA GLU A 74 -14.94 7.21 6.43
C GLU A 74 -14.80 5.68 6.49
N TYR A 75 -15.31 5.06 7.55
CA TYR A 75 -15.23 3.63 7.76
C TYR A 75 -16.47 3.09 8.47
N VAL A 76 -16.68 1.78 8.36
CA VAL A 76 -17.79 1.05 8.95
C VAL A 76 -17.21 0.02 9.90
N ILE A 77 -17.75 -0.06 11.11
CA ILE A 77 -17.53 -1.17 12.02
C ILE A 77 -18.78 -2.06 12.00
N SER A 78 -18.63 -3.36 11.81
CA SER A 78 -19.74 -4.31 11.74
C SER A 78 -19.49 -5.56 12.59
N ARG A 79 -20.56 -6.14 13.14
CA ARG A 79 -20.52 -7.47 13.78
C ARG A 79 -20.96 -8.53 12.78
N ASP A 80 -20.09 -9.49 12.49
CA ASP A 80 -20.38 -10.55 11.55
C ASP A 80 -21.29 -11.65 12.13
N ARG A 81 -21.60 -12.66 11.30
CA ARG A 81 -22.44 -13.81 11.68
C ARG A 81 -21.82 -14.73 12.73
N LYS A 82 -20.50 -14.68 12.92
CA LYS A 82 -19.79 -15.41 13.97
C LYS A 82 -19.72 -14.62 15.28
N GLY A 83 -20.18 -13.36 15.27
CA GLY A 83 -20.13 -12.46 16.41
C GLY A 83 -18.84 -11.65 16.50
N GLU A 84 -17.94 -11.76 15.53
CA GLU A 84 -16.67 -11.01 15.48
C GLU A 84 -16.91 -9.59 14.97
N ILE A 85 -16.18 -8.62 15.52
CA ILE A 85 -16.26 -7.21 15.11
C ILE A 85 -15.13 -6.91 14.13
N HIS A 86 -15.49 -6.33 12.98
CA HIS A 86 -14.57 -5.96 11.91
C HIS A 86 -14.76 -4.49 11.53
N ALA A 87 -13.71 -3.88 10.97
CA ALA A 87 -13.79 -2.53 10.41
C ALA A 87 -13.27 -2.48 8.96
N PHE A 88 -13.89 -1.63 8.13
CA PHE A 88 -13.53 -1.44 6.73
C PHE A 88 -13.71 0.01 6.31
N HIS A 89 -12.88 0.51 5.39
CA HIS A 89 -13.18 1.79 4.75
C HIS A 89 -14.53 1.73 4.03
N ASN A 90 -15.33 2.78 4.15
CA ASN A 90 -16.64 2.86 3.50
C ASN A 90 -16.52 3.23 2.02
N ALA A 91 -15.77 2.42 1.26
CA ALA A 91 -15.46 2.64 -0.15
C ALA A 91 -15.55 1.33 -0.92
N CYS A 92 -16.50 1.23 -1.83
CA CYS A 92 -16.69 0.09 -2.70
C CYS A 92 -15.50 -0.05 -3.66
N ARG A 93 -14.95 -1.27 -3.77
CA ARG A 93 -13.79 -1.57 -4.62
C ARG A 93 -14.01 -1.36 -6.12
N HIS A 94 -15.27 -1.27 -6.57
CA HIS A 94 -15.56 -1.03 -7.98
C HIS A 94 -15.20 0.39 -8.41
N ARG A 95 -15.82 1.42 -7.80
CA ARG A 95 -15.63 2.84 -8.18
C ARG A 95 -15.56 3.80 -6.99
N GLY A 96 -15.29 3.29 -5.79
CA GLY A 96 -15.09 4.12 -4.59
C GLY A 96 -16.37 4.69 -3.95
N TYR A 97 -17.56 4.34 -4.45
CA TYR A 97 -18.82 4.79 -3.84
C TYR A 97 -19.03 4.18 -2.45
N HIS A 98 -19.74 4.89 -1.57
CA HIS A 98 -20.05 4.42 -0.22
C HIS A 98 -20.76 3.06 -0.24
N VAL A 99 -20.39 2.18 0.70
CA VAL A 99 -21.02 0.85 0.83
C VAL A 99 -22.28 0.95 1.67
N VAL A 100 -22.26 1.81 2.69
CA VAL A 100 -23.43 2.21 3.50
C VAL A 100 -23.55 3.73 3.54
N GLU A 101 -24.77 4.27 3.59
CA GLU A 101 -25.00 5.72 3.61
C GLU A 101 -25.39 6.24 5.01
N GLY A 102 -26.17 5.46 5.77
CA GLY A 102 -26.66 5.82 7.10
C GLY A 102 -25.57 5.87 8.17
N ALA A 103 -25.91 6.42 9.34
CA ALA A 103 -25.01 6.46 10.50
C ALA A 103 -24.84 5.09 11.17
N SER A 104 -25.90 4.27 11.17
CA SER A 104 -25.90 2.89 11.65
C SER A 104 -27.00 2.08 10.98
N GLY A 105 -26.97 0.76 11.14
CA GLY A 105 -28.02 -0.10 10.65
C GLY A 105 -27.79 -1.57 10.98
N HIS A 106 -28.70 -2.41 10.47
CA HIS A 106 -28.67 -3.85 10.63
C HIS A 106 -28.86 -4.52 9.26
N ASN A 107 -27.85 -5.22 8.77
CA ASN A 107 -27.89 -5.88 7.47
C ASN A 107 -27.12 -7.20 7.49
N GLN A 108 -27.61 -8.20 6.75
CA GLN A 108 -26.90 -9.47 6.57
C GLN A 108 -25.77 -9.41 5.53
N ILE A 109 -25.80 -8.39 4.68
CA ILE A 109 -24.89 -8.12 3.55
C ILE A 109 -24.85 -6.59 3.35
N LEU A 110 -23.66 -6.03 3.16
CA LEU A 110 -23.46 -4.63 2.81
C LEU A 110 -23.47 -4.48 1.27
N SER A 111 -24.51 -3.88 0.71
CA SER A 111 -24.69 -3.77 -0.75
C SER A 111 -24.55 -2.33 -1.24
N CYS A 112 -23.55 -2.11 -2.09
CA CYS A 112 -23.29 -0.81 -2.71
C CYS A 112 -24.42 -0.43 -3.66
N ARG A 113 -25.06 0.72 -3.42
CA ARG A 113 -26.19 1.22 -4.23
C ARG A 113 -25.82 1.64 -5.64
N TYR A 114 -24.53 1.82 -5.94
CA TYR A 114 -24.13 2.28 -7.27
C TYR A 114 -24.33 1.20 -8.34
N HIS A 115 -23.80 0.00 -8.14
CA HIS A 115 -23.87 -1.10 -9.12
C HIS A 115 -24.23 -2.46 -8.50
N GLY A 116 -24.62 -2.49 -7.22
CA GLY A 116 -25.06 -3.70 -6.54
C GLY A 116 -23.95 -4.69 -6.21
N TRP A 117 -22.71 -4.23 -6.04
CA TRP A 117 -21.65 -5.06 -5.46
C TRP A 117 -21.96 -5.29 -3.97
N SER A 118 -21.98 -6.55 -3.57
CA SER A 118 -22.42 -6.99 -2.24
C SER A 118 -21.27 -7.62 -1.48
N CYS A 119 -20.95 -7.09 -0.31
CA CYS A 119 -19.92 -7.60 0.59
C CYS A 119 -20.56 -8.21 1.84
N ALA A 120 -19.98 -9.28 2.36
CA ALA A 120 -20.31 -9.80 3.67
C ALA A 120 -19.84 -8.83 4.78
N LEU A 121 -20.32 -9.06 6.01
CA LEU A 121 -19.96 -8.26 7.20
C LEU A 121 -18.52 -8.48 7.68
N ASP A 122 -17.84 -9.48 7.12
CA ASP A 122 -16.39 -9.69 7.24
C ASP A 122 -15.61 -9.04 6.08
N GLY A 123 -16.28 -8.23 5.25
CA GLY A 123 -15.71 -7.45 4.16
C GLY A 123 -15.49 -8.22 2.85
N ARG A 124 -15.67 -9.55 2.81
CA ARG A 124 -15.47 -10.33 1.58
C ARG A 124 -16.52 -9.99 0.53
N LEU A 125 -16.10 -9.82 -0.73
CA LEU A 125 -17.04 -9.62 -1.83
C LEU A 125 -17.78 -10.93 -2.13
N THR A 126 -19.10 -10.91 -1.97
CA THR A 126 -19.96 -12.08 -2.19
C THR A 126 -20.59 -12.06 -3.59
N LYS A 127 -20.95 -10.87 -4.07
CA LYS A 127 -21.59 -10.68 -5.38
C LYS A 127 -21.05 -9.46 -6.09
N ALA A 128 -20.78 -9.62 -7.38
CA ALA A 128 -20.55 -8.55 -8.34
C ALA A 128 -21.39 -8.89 -9.57
N ASN A 129 -22.42 -8.09 -9.86
CA ASN A 129 -23.37 -8.38 -10.93
C ASN A 129 -22.66 -8.42 -12.30
N TRP A 130 -22.85 -9.51 -13.05
CA TRP A 130 -22.29 -9.72 -14.40
C TRP A 130 -20.78 -9.92 -14.45
N TYR A 131 -20.16 -10.26 -13.32
CA TYR A 131 -18.74 -10.58 -13.23
C TYR A 131 -18.48 -12.09 -13.07
N GLU A 132 -19.52 -12.92 -13.05
CA GLU A 132 -19.40 -14.37 -12.85
C GLU A 132 -18.58 -15.07 -13.95
N ASP A 133 -18.73 -14.63 -15.21
CA ASP A 133 -18.09 -15.27 -16.37
C ASP A 133 -16.89 -14.46 -16.92
N ILE A 134 -16.46 -13.39 -16.22
CA ILE A 134 -15.32 -12.59 -16.65
C ILE A 134 -14.03 -13.30 -16.27
N GLN A 135 -13.30 -13.78 -17.28
CA GLN A 135 -11.99 -14.40 -17.10
C GLN A 135 -11.01 -13.45 -16.39
N GLY A 136 -10.40 -13.92 -15.30
CA GLY A 136 -9.43 -13.15 -14.50
C GLY A 136 -10.04 -12.27 -13.41
N PHE A 137 -11.36 -12.27 -13.22
CA PHE A 137 -11.98 -11.64 -12.05
C PHE A 137 -12.07 -12.61 -10.87
N ASP A 138 -11.46 -12.22 -9.74
CA ASP A 138 -11.54 -12.98 -8.49
C ASP A 138 -12.17 -12.12 -7.39
N LYS A 139 -13.29 -12.61 -6.85
CA LYS A 139 -14.05 -11.95 -5.79
C LYS A 139 -13.23 -11.83 -4.49
N ASN A 140 -12.38 -12.81 -4.19
CA ASN A 140 -11.60 -12.82 -2.95
C ASN A 140 -10.62 -11.63 -2.87
N GLN A 141 -10.26 -11.07 -4.02
CA GLN A 141 -9.31 -9.96 -4.12
C GLN A 141 -9.98 -8.58 -4.21
N ASN A 142 -11.31 -8.56 -4.20
CA ASN A 142 -12.13 -7.37 -4.39
C ASN A 142 -13.09 -7.11 -3.21
N GLY A 143 -12.77 -7.67 -2.04
CA GLY A 143 -13.41 -7.31 -0.76
C GLY A 143 -13.07 -5.90 -0.30
N LEU A 144 -13.82 -5.39 0.69
CA LEU A 144 -13.63 -4.06 1.24
C LEU A 144 -12.21 -3.85 1.78
N PHE A 145 -11.73 -2.60 1.76
CA PHE A 145 -10.43 -2.27 2.33
C PHE A 145 -10.49 -2.42 3.86
N LYS A 146 -9.84 -3.47 4.37
CA LYS A 146 -9.81 -3.82 5.79
C LYS A 146 -9.10 -2.74 6.62
N ILE A 147 -9.63 -2.48 7.81
CA ILE A 147 -9.02 -1.69 8.87
C ILE A 147 -8.73 -2.63 10.02
N HIS A 148 -7.53 -2.51 10.61
CA HIS A 148 -7.17 -3.34 11.76
C HIS A 148 -8.08 -3.03 12.93
N THR A 149 -8.63 -4.07 13.55
CA THR A 149 -9.67 -3.95 14.58
C THR A 149 -9.29 -4.80 15.78
N ARG A 150 -9.49 -4.28 16.98
CA ARG A 150 -9.32 -5.00 18.25
C ARG A 150 -10.48 -4.69 19.17
N VAL A 151 -10.98 -5.72 19.86
CA VAL A 151 -11.84 -5.56 21.03
C VAL A 151 -10.99 -5.91 22.25
N ASP A 152 -10.83 -4.97 23.18
CA ASP A 152 -10.02 -5.19 24.39
C ASP A 152 -10.77 -5.97 25.48
N ALA A 153 -10.11 -6.25 26.61
CA ALA A 153 -10.71 -7.02 27.70
C ALA A 153 -11.93 -6.34 28.35
N LEU A 154 -12.07 -5.02 28.16
CA LEU A 154 -13.19 -4.23 28.64
C LEU A 154 -14.35 -4.21 27.64
N GLY A 155 -14.13 -4.59 26.38
CA GLY A 155 -15.13 -4.56 25.31
C GLY A 155 -15.08 -3.28 24.47
N PHE A 156 -14.09 -2.42 24.68
CA PHE A 156 -13.86 -1.26 23.83
C PHE A 156 -13.32 -1.69 22.47
N VAL A 157 -13.81 -1.02 21.42
CA VAL A 157 -13.45 -1.30 20.03
C VAL A 157 -12.43 -0.27 19.55
N TRP A 158 -11.26 -0.76 19.19
CA TRP A 158 -10.11 -0.01 18.70
C TRP A 158 -9.90 -0.25 17.21
N VAL A 159 -9.51 0.79 16.49
CA VAL A 159 -9.17 0.71 15.06
C VAL A 159 -7.77 1.26 14.78
N ASN A 160 -7.09 0.70 13.80
CA ASN A 160 -5.85 1.23 13.26
C ASN A 160 -5.93 1.23 11.72
N LEU A 161 -5.75 2.42 11.13
CA LEU A 161 -5.93 2.66 9.70
C LEU A 161 -4.72 2.26 8.86
N ASP A 162 -3.61 1.81 9.46
CA ASP A 162 -2.43 1.39 8.70
C ASP A 162 -2.81 0.26 7.73
N SER A 163 -2.46 0.45 6.46
CA SER A 163 -2.77 -0.52 5.41
C SER A 163 -1.75 -1.65 5.28
N SER A 164 -0.68 -1.62 6.08
CA SER A 164 0.24 -2.73 6.21
C SER A 164 -0.47 -4.01 6.69
N GLU A 165 0.10 -5.18 6.37
CA GLU A 165 -0.51 -6.46 6.78
C GLU A 165 -0.59 -6.60 8.30
N THR A 166 0.39 -6.06 9.02
CA THR A 166 0.47 -6.09 10.48
C THR A 166 0.74 -4.68 11.00
N PRO A 167 -0.16 -4.09 11.79
CA PRO A 167 0.05 -2.78 12.40
C PRO A 167 1.04 -2.89 13.57
N GLU A 168 1.49 -1.76 14.12
CA GLU A 168 2.13 -1.75 15.44
C GLU A 168 1.23 -2.48 16.46
N PRO A 169 1.76 -3.40 17.29
CA PRO A 169 0.94 -4.10 18.29
C PRO A 169 0.28 -3.12 19.25
N TRP A 170 -0.98 -3.37 19.61
CA TRP A 170 -1.73 -2.51 20.53
C TRP A 170 -1.05 -2.43 21.90
N GLU A 171 -0.56 -3.57 22.39
CA GLU A 171 0.15 -3.73 23.67
C GLU A 171 1.41 -2.84 23.74
N SER A 172 1.99 -2.46 22.60
CA SER A 172 3.19 -1.60 22.57
C SER A 172 2.94 -0.17 23.04
N GLU A 173 1.68 0.26 23.14
CA GLU A 173 1.29 1.59 23.65
C GLU A 173 0.43 1.51 24.92
N PHE A 174 -0.34 0.43 25.08
CA PHE A 174 -1.34 0.32 26.14
C PHE A 174 -1.02 -0.74 27.19
N ASP A 175 0.07 -1.49 27.04
CA ASP A 175 0.47 -2.57 27.95
C ASP A 175 -0.73 -3.52 28.24
N ASP A 176 -0.96 -3.89 29.49
CA ASP A 176 -2.12 -4.66 29.97
C ASP A 176 -3.14 -3.76 30.72
N ILE A 177 -3.25 -2.48 30.34
CA ILE A 177 -4.07 -1.50 31.08
C ILE A 177 -5.53 -1.95 31.21
N ASP A 178 -6.08 -2.59 30.19
CA ASP A 178 -7.45 -3.11 30.12
C ASP A 178 -7.77 -4.22 31.14
N ARG A 179 -6.74 -4.75 31.83
CA ARG A 179 -6.86 -5.79 32.88
C ARG A 179 -6.45 -5.29 34.27
N GLY A 180 -6.17 -4.00 34.42
CA GLY A 180 -5.69 -3.42 35.67
C GLY A 180 -6.75 -3.39 36.79
N GLU A 181 -6.30 -3.45 38.04
CA GLU A 181 -7.17 -3.43 39.25
C GLU A 181 -8.05 -2.18 39.35
N ARG A 182 -7.73 -1.11 38.63
CA ARG A 182 -8.52 0.13 38.61
C ARG A 182 -9.94 -0.08 38.10
N TYR A 183 -10.15 -1.07 37.23
CA TYR A 183 -11.45 -1.44 36.71
C TYR A 183 -12.20 -2.43 37.60
N ASN A 184 -11.62 -2.84 38.73
CA ASN A 184 -12.33 -3.65 39.72
C ASN A 184 -13.55 -2.89 40.27
N GLY A 185 -14.71 -3.53 40.15
CA GLY A 185 -16.00 -2.97 40.56
C GLY A 185 -16.79 -2.30 39.43
N TYR A 186 -16.30 -2.32 38.19
CA TYR A 186 -17.04 -1.89 37.01
C TYR A 186 -17.26 -3.11 36.11
N ASP A 187 -18.41 -3.79 36.25
CA ASP A 187 -18.80 -4.83 35.29
C ASP A 187 -19.42 -4.15 34.06
N LEU A 188 -18.67 -4.08 32.97
CA LEU A 188 -19.13 -3.41 31.76
C LEU A 188 -20.34 -4.11 31.11
N ASN A 189 -20.65 -5.35 31.48
CA ASN A 189 -21.89 -6.03 31.07
C ASN A 189 -23.15 -5.47 31.78
N ASP A 190 -22.98 -4.62 32.79
CA ASP A 190 -24.09 -3.91 33.43
C ASP A 190 -24.50 -2.65 32.69
N TYR A 191 -23.79 -2.26 31.64
CA TYR A 191 -24.04 -1.02 30.91
C TYR A 191 -24.79 -1.28 29.61
N VAL A 192 -25.62 -0.33 29.23
CA VAL A 192 -26.32 -0.27 27.94
C VAL A 192 -26.03 1.07 27.28
N PHE A 193 -26.01 1.12 25.95
CA PHE A 193 -25.94 2.39 25.24
C PHE A 193 -27.21 3.20 25.51
N ASP A 194 -27.07 4.44 25.95
CA ASP A 194 -28.20 5.32 26.28
C ASP A 194 -28.45 6.31 25.14
N HIS A 195 -27.47 7.17 24.87
CA HIS A 195 -27.53 8.16 23.79
C HIS A 195 -26.14 8.62 23.35
N GLU A 196 -26.11 9.44 22.30
CA GLU A 196 -24.91 10.16 21.86
C GLU A 196 -25.26 11.62 21.55
N PHE A 197 -24.29 12.52 21.71
CA PHE A 197 -24.41 13.92 21.32
C PHE A 197 -23.10 14.45 20.75
N GLU A 198 -23.18 15.58 20.04
CA GLU A 198 -22.04 16.19 19.36
C GLU A 198 -21.96 17.69 19.70
N ILE A 199 -20.74 18.19 19.84
CA ILE A 199 -20.43 19.62 19.92
C ILE A 199 -19.42 19.94 18.82
N ASP A 200 -19.80 20.79 17.87
CA ASP A 200 -18.89 21.33 16.86
C ASP A 200 -18.16 22.55 17.44
N ALA A 201 -16.83 22.49 17.46
CA ALA A 201 -15.98 23.52 18.04
C ALA A 201 -15.01 24.10 16.99
N ASP A 202 -14.92 25.43 16.91
CA ASP A 202 -13.96 26.16 16.08
C ASP A 202 -12.58 26.20 16.78
N THR A 203 -12.02 25.02 17.00
CA THR A 203 -10.72 24.83 17.66
C THR A 203 -9.94 23.62 17.10
N ASN A 204 -8.62 23.65 17.24
CA ASN A 204 -7.75 22.52 16.92
C ASN A 204 -7.94 21.37 17.92
N TRP A 205 -7.90 20.12 17.43
CA TRP A 205 -8.15 18.93 18.25
C TRP A 205 -7.22 18.79 19.46
N LYS A 206 -5.98 19.29 19.34
CA LYS A 206 -4.99 19.27 20.42
C LYS A 206 -5.40 20.16 21.58
N LEU A 207 -6.07 21.29 21.33
CA LEU A 207 -6.52 22.18 22.41
C LEU A 207 -7.63 21.53 23.25
N CYS A 208 -8.59 20.86 22.61
CA CYS A 208 -9.60 20.09 23.33
C CYS A 208 -8.97 18.97 24.16
N SER A 209 -7.97 18.31 23.57
CA SER A 209 -7.25 17.20 24.21
C SER A 209 -6.42 17.67 25.41
N ASP A 210 -5.70 18.79 25.26
CA ASP A 210 -4.91 19.41 26.32
C ASP A 210 -5.80 19.85 27.49
N ASN A 211 -6.95 20.46 27.20
CA ASN A 211 -7.92 20.91 28.20
C ASN A 211 -8.47 19.74 29.04
N TYR A 212 -8.71 18.56 28.44
CA TYR A 212 -9.12 17.38 29.21
C TYR A 212 -8.01 16.84 30.13
N ASN A 213 -6.75 16.97 29.73
CA ASN A 213 -5.61 16.36 30.42
C ASN A 213 -5.10 17.13 31.65
N GLU A 214 -5.75 18.23 32.02
CA GLU A 214 -5.45 19.00 33.22
C GLU A 214 -6.73 19.44 33.93
N CYS A 215 -6.59 19.90 35.17
CA CYS A 215 -7.71 20.45 35.94
C CYS A 215 -7.29 21.71 36.70
N TYR A 216 -6.33 22.44 36.13
CA TYR A 216 -5.85 23.71 36.64
C TYR A 216 -6.88 24.83 36.39
N HIS A 217 -7.60 24.77 35.27
CA HIS A 217 -8.73 25.68 35.01
C HIS A 217 -9.99 25.34 35.83
N CYS A 218 -10.16 24.08 36.25
CA CYS A 218 -11.39 23.58 36.88
C CYS A 218 -11.95 24.46 38.01
N PRO A 219 -11.16 24.93 39.00
CA PRO A 219 -11.70 25.74 40.10
C PRO A 219 -12.26 27.09 39.63
N THR A 220 -11.80 27.58 38.48
CA THR A 220 -12.21 28.87 37.90
C THR A 220 -13.40 28.71 36.98
N SER A 221 -13.40 27.67 36.14
CA SER A 221 -14.31 27.54 35.01
C SER A 221 -15.50 26.61 35.24
N HIS A 222 -15.43 25.70 36.21
CA HIS A 222 -16.48 24.67 36.42
C HIS A 222 -17.13 24.75 37.80
N PRO A 223 -18.11 25.66 37.99
CA PRO A 223 -18.92 25.66 39.20
C PRO A 223 -19.64 24.31 39.38
N GLY A 224 -19.25 23.57 40.43
CA GLY A 224 -19.82 22.27 40.78
C GLY A 224 -18.93 21.05 40.49
N ILE A 225 -17.72 21.24 39.94
CA ILE A 225 -16.79 20.13 39.66
C ILE A 225 -16.41 19.31 40.90
N ASP A 226 -16.44 19.94 42.09
CA ASP A 226 -16.16 19.30 43.39
C ASP A 226 -17.12 18.14 43.72
N ALA A 227 -18.29 18.09 43.07
CA ALA A 227 -19.19 16.96 43.18
C ALA A 227 -18.62 15.68 42.53
N LEU A 228 -17.73 15.81 41.53
CA LEU A 228 -17.12 14.68 40.82
C LEU A 228 -15.67 14.41 41.26
N LEU A 229 -14.91 15.45 41.58
CA LEU A 229 -13.46 15.39 41.79
C LEU A 229 -13.04 16.14 43.04
N VAL A 230 -11.97 15.70 43.68
CA VAL A 230 -11.24 16.49 44.68
C VAL A 230 -10.02 17.09 43.97
N VAL A 231 -10.19 18.30 43.42
CA VAL A 231 -9.27 18.92 42.46
C VAL A 231 -7.88 19.17 43.06
N ASP A 232 -7.81 19.64 44.29
CA ASP A 232 -6.54 19.95 45.00
C ASP A 232 -5.68 18.71 45.28
N LYS A 233 -6.27 17.52 45.24
CA LYS A 233 -5.61 16.22 45.45
C LYS A 233 -5.53 15.37 44.18
N LEU A 234 -5.85 15.93 43.03
CA LEU A 234 -5.73 15.24 41.74
C LEU A 234 -4.26 14.94 41.45
N THR A 235 -3.97 13.69 41.09
CA THR A 235 -2.66 13.31 40.53
C THR A 235 -2.83 12.79 39.12
N LEU A 236 -1.85 13.11 38.28
CA LEU A 236 -1.81 12.71 36.87
C LEU A 236 -0.71 11.66 36.69
N ASP A 237 -1.06 10.53 36.10
CA ASP A 237 -0.12 9.46 35.76
C ASP A 237 -0.13 9.23 34.25
N SER A 238 1.02 9.39 33.60
CA SER A 238 1.13 9.35 32.15
C SER A 238 2.03 8.19 31.73
N ASN A 239 1.50 7.35 30.84
CA ASN A 239 2.22 6.29 30.15
C ASN A 239 2.23 6.60 28.65
N LYS A 240 2.91 5.78 27.86
CA LYS A 240 3.10 5.92 26.42
C LYS A 240 1.77 6.20 25.70
N GLY A 241 0.78 5.31 25.78
CA GLY A 241 -0.48 5.45 25.03
C GLY A 241 -1.62 6.17 25.78
N TYR A 242 -1.49 6.44 27.08
CA TYR A 242 -2.61 6.90 27.90
C TYR A 242 -2.20 7.75 29.10
N MET A 243 -3.11 8.61 29.55
CA MET A 243 -2.95 9.44 30.74
C MET A 243 -4.15 9.21 31.69
N ILE A 244 -3.86 9.00 32.97
CA ILE A 244 -4.84 8.70 34.00
C ILE A 244 -4.91 9.87 34.98
N ALA A 245 -6.13 10.35 35.22
CA ALA A 245 -6.42 11.30 36.28
C ALA A 245 -6.94 10.53 37.50
N ILE A 246 -6.24 10.66 38.62
CA ILE A 246 -6.53 9.95 39.88
C ILE A 246 -6.93 10.99 40.92
N SER A 247 -8.16 10.90 41.41
CA SER A 247 -8.67 11.76 42.47
C SER A 247 -9.20 10.90 43.63
N PRO A 248 -8.85 11.20 44.90
CA PRO A 248 -9.44 10.52 46.03
C PRO A 248 -10.92 10.90 46.18
N GLN A 249 -11.75 9.98 46.67
CA GLN A 249 -13.15 10.27 46.96
C GLN A 249 -13.34 10.82 48.37
N ASN A 250 -14.15 11.87 48.50
CA ASN A 250 -14.69 12.31 49.79
C ASN A 250 -15.89 11.45 50.22
N GLU A 251 -16.34 11.59 51.47
CA GLU A 251 -17.43 10.76 52.01
C GLU A 251 -18.78 10.96 51.30
N GLN A 252 -19.04 12.15 50.75
CA GLN A 252 -20.26 12.40 49.97
C GLN A 252 -20.21 11.66 48.63
N GLN A 253 -19.10 11.78 47.89
CA GLN A 253 -18.87 11.08 46.62
C GLN A 253 -18.96 9.56 46.78
N LYS A 254 -18.46 9.01 47.88
CA LYS A 254 -18.61 7.57 48.20
C LYS A 254 -20.07 7.18 48.40
N ARG A 255 -20.83 7.96 49.18
CA ARG A 255 -22.27 7.73 49.42
C ARG A 255 -23.08 7.80 48.12
N ASP A 256 -22.73 8.74 47.24
CA ASP A 256 -23.42 8.97 45.97
C ASP A 256 -22.97 8.01 44.86
N GLY A 257 -22.01 7.13 45.14
CA GLY A 257 -21.49 6.16 44.17
C GLY A 257 -20.70 6.80 43.03
N LEU A 258 -20.07 7.96 43.27
CA LEU A 258 -19.32 8.73 42.28
C LEU A 258 -17.83 8.36 42.30
N LYS A 259 -17.51 7.11 41.97
CA LYS A 259 -16.12 6.65 41.81
C LYS A 259 -15.71 6.85 40.35
N LEU A 260 -14.88 7.83 40.08
CA LEU A 260 -14.47 8.16 38.71
C LEU A 260 -13.18 7.42 38.31
N CYS A 261 -13.22 6.72 37.18
CA CYS A 261 -12.06 6.27 36.43
C CYS A 261 -11.96 7.11 35.15
N ALA A 262 -11.19 8.18 35.21
CA ALA A 262 -10.92 9.07 34.07
C ALA A 262 -9.64 8.64 33.36
N THR A 263 -9.66 8.59 32.03
CA THR A 263 -8.50 8.23 31.20
C THR A 263 -8.56 8.88 29.86
N TYR A 264 -7.46 9.51 29.48
CA TYR A 264 -7.21 9.94 28.13
C TYR A 264 -6.43 8.86 27.37
N TRP A 265 -6.93 8.47 26.21
CA TRP A 265 -6.32 7.54 25.28
C TRP A 265 -5.77 8.33 24.09
N TYR A 266 -4.45 8.37 23.97
CA TYR A 266 -3.80 9.00 22.83
C TYR A 266 -4.21 8.24 21.53
N PRO A 267 -4.53 8.94 20.42
CA PRO A 267 -4.31 10.37 20.21
C PRO A 267 -5.46 11.27 20.62
N ASN A 268 -6.72 10.83 20.69
CA ASN A 268 -7.86 11.76 20.59
C ASN A 268 -9.12 11.33 21.33
N VAL A 269 -9.01 10.51 22.38
CA VAL A 269 -10.20 9.97 23.07
C VAL A 269 -10.05 10.08 24.57
N SER A 270 -11.14 10.32 25.27
CA SER A 270 -11.20 10.17 26.72
C SER A 270 -12.37 9.29 27.16
N THR A 271 -12.21 8.63 28.29
CA THR A 271 -13.24 7.83 28.95
C THR A 271 -13.37 8.21 30.40
N ASN A 272 -14.59 8.52 30.83
CA ASN A 272 -14.96 8.71 32.22
C ASN A 272 -15.90 7.58 32.63
N ILE A 273 -15.41 6.64 33.43
CA ILE A 273 -16.16 5.47 33.90
C ILE A 273 -16.56 5.69 35.35
N LEU A 274 -17.87 5.69 35.61
CA LEU A 274 -18.48 5.68 36.94
C LEU A 274 -19.36 4.43 37.08
N PRO A 275 -19.69 3.98 38.32
CA PRO A 275 -20.57 2.83 38.53
C PRO A 275 -21.94 2.96 37.85
N ASN A 276 -22.42 4.19 37.64
CA ASN A 276 -23.74 4.48 37.10
C ASN A 276 -23.73 4.94 35.63
N TYR A 277 -22.57 5.35 35.12
CA TYR A 277 -22.47 6.18 33.92
C TYR A 277 -21.09 6.01 33.27
N ILE A 278 -21.05 5.88 31.94
CA ILE A 278 -19.81 5.93 31.16
C ILE A 278 -19.98 6.99 30.07
N MET A 279 -18.99 7.87 29.96
CA MET A 279 -18.83 8.75 28.81
C MET A 279 -17.55 8.37 28.07
N LEU A 280 -17.68 8.12 26.77
CA LEU A 280 -16.57 8.05 25.83
C LEU A 280 -16.64 9.29 24.94
N GLN A 281 -15.65 10.16 25.02
CA GLN A 281 -15.55 11.40 24.25
C GLN A 281 -14.43 11.28 23.22
N ARG A 282 -14.71 11.67 21.97
CA ARG A 282 -13.74 11.64 20.86
C ARG A 282 -13.57 13.04 20.29
N PHE A 283 -12.32 13.47 20.16
CA PHE A 283 -11.94 14.70 19.47
C PHE A 283 -11.70 14.38 17.99
N LEU A 284 -12.67 14.69 17.13
CA LEU A 284 -12.69 14.34 15.71
C LEU A 284 -12.34 15.58 14.86
N PRO A 285 -11.05 15.81 14.55
CA PRO A 285 -10.67 16.93 13.70
C PRO A 285 -11.31 16.80 12.31
N ARG A 286 -11.91 17.91 11.86
CA ARG A 286 -12.50 18.08 10.53
C ARG A 286 -11.61 18.94 9.65
N LEU A 287 -11.05 20.00 10.23
CA LEU A 287 -10.08 20.92 9.62
C LEU A 287 -9.01 21.28 10.66
N VAL A 288 -8.05 22.12 10.27
CA VAL A 288 -6.97 22.60 11.13
C VAL A 288 -7.50 23.22 12.43
N ASN A 289 -8.52 24.07 12.34
CA ASN A 289 -9.12 24.79 13.46
C ASN A 289 -10.61 24.42 13.66
N ARG A 290 -11.03 23.22 13.23
CA ARG A 290 -12.38 22.71 13.50
C ARG A 290 -12.34 21.28 13.97
N THR A 291 -12.92 21.04 15.13
CA THR A 291 -12.98 19.73 15.77
C THR A 291 -14.42 19.45 16.19
N ARG A 292 -14.88 18.25 15.90
CA ARG A 292 -16.14 17.75 16.43
C ARG A 292 -15.86 16.90 17.67
N MET A 293 -16.43 17.29 18.79
CA MET A 293 -16.42 16.47 20.01
C MET A 293 -17.64 15.56 19.97
N HIS A 294 -17.43 14.25 19.87
CA HIS A 294 -18.50 13.24 19.84
C HIS A 294 -18.51 12.47 21.14
N TYR A 295 -19.68 12.38 21.77
CA TYR A 295 -19.89 11.79 23.08
C TYR A 295 -20.80 10.57 22.96
N GLN A 296 -20.35 9.42 23.46
CA GLN A 296 -21.14 8.20 23.55
C GLN A 296 -21.39 7.90 25.03
N ILE A 297 -22.67 7.87 25.41
CA ILE A 297 -23.10 7.71 26.79
C ILE A 297 -23.66 6.31 27.02
N PHE A 298 -23.16 5.63 28.06
CA PHE A 298 -23.64 4.33 28.47
C PHE A 298 -24.15 4.40 29.91
N ARG A 299 -25.35 3.86 30.12
CA ARG A 299 -26.02 3.83 31.42
C ARG A 299 -25.86 2.46 32.06
N ASN A 300 -25.53 2.42 33.35
CA ASN A 300 -25.67 1.17 34.10
C ASN A 300 -27.16 0.84 34.27
N LYS A 301 -27.58 -0.37 33.90
CA LYS A 301 -28.97 -0.84 33.99
C LYS A 301 -29.57 -0.77 35.40
N ASN A 302 -28.71 -0.72 36.43
CA ASN A 302 -29.10 -0.62 37.83
C ASN A 302 -29.04 0.82 38.38
N ALA A 303 -28.64 1.80 37.58
CA ALA A 303 -28.56 3.19 38.01
C ALA A 303 -29.95 3.79 38.26
N LYS A 304 -30.09 4.59 39.32
CA LYS A 304 -31.29 5.40 39.53
C LYS A 304 -31.36 6.49 38.46
N GLN A 305 -32.53 6.64 37.83
CA GLN A 305 -32.75 7.62 36.76
C GLN A 305 -32.32 9.05 37.17
N GLU A 306 -32.74 9.50 38.35
CA GLU A 306 -32.41 10.85 38.87
C GLU A 306 -30.90 11.08 38.99
N LEU A 307 -30.15 10.08 39.43
CA LEU A 307 -28.70 10.17 39.56
C LEU A 307 -28.02 10.16 38.18
N PHE A 308 -28.48 9.31 37.27
CA PHE A 308 -27.98 9.29 35.90
C PHE A 308 -28.20 10.65 35.23
N ASP A 309 -29.41 11.20 35.30
CA ASP A 309 -29.76 12.49 34.69
C ASP A 309 -28.97 13.65 35.30
N LEU A 310 -28.66 13.58 36.59
CA LEU A 310 -27.80 14.56 37.25
C LEU A 310 -26.38 14.52 36.70
N ILE A 311 -25.77 13.33 36.63
CA ILE A 311 -24.41 13.13 36.12
C ILE A 311 -24.33 13.56 34.64
N ASP A 312 -25.32 13.17 33.84
CA ASP A 312 -25.42 13.50 32.43
C ASP A 312 -25.45 15.02 32.19
N LYS A 313 -26.37 15.73 32.88
CA LYS A 313 -26.46 17.19 32.82
C LYS A 313 -25.18 17.89 33.28
N MET A 314 -24.52 17.36 34.31
CA MET A 314 -23.24 17.89 34.78
C MET A 314 -22.16 17.76 33.71
N TYR A 315 -22.03 16.59 33.06
CA TYR A 315 -21.04 16.41 31.99
C TYR A 315 -21.35 17.29 30.78
N VAL A 316 -22.61 17.36 30.32
CA VAL A 316 -22.99 18.25 29.20
C VAL A 316 -22.60 19.70 29.50
N LYS A 317 -22.85 20.17 30.73
CA LYS A 317 -22.47 21.52 31.16
C LYS A 317 -20.95 21.73 31.12
N ILE A 318 -20.17 20.86 31.78
CA ILE A 318 -18.70 20.97 31.86
C ILE A 318 -18.10 20.94 30.45
N MET A 319 -18.55 20.02 29.60
CA MET A 319 -18.04 19.90 28.22
C MET A 319 -18.38 21.12 27.35
N THR A 320 -19.51 21.78 27.60
CA THR A 320 -19.86 23.05 26.93
C THR A 320 -18.99 24.20 27.42
N GLU A 321 -18.65 24.24 28.71
CA GLU A 321 -17.74 25.23 29.27
C GLU A 321 -16.32 25.06 28.68
N ASP A 322 -15.83 23.82 28.59
CA ASP A 322 -14.53 23.46 28.00
C ASP A 322 -14.42 23.84 26.52
N GLU A 323 -15.50 23.64 25.76
CA GLU A 323 -15.56 24.08 24.36
C GLU A 323 -15.30 25.58 24.24
N GLY A 324 -15.98 26.38 25.05
CA GLY A 324 -15.84 27.84 25.04
C GLY A 324 -14.41 28.28 25.35
N LEU A 325 -13.73 27.61 26.29
CA LEU A 325 -12.33 27.87 26.63
C LEU A 325 -11.40 27.54 25.46
N ALA A 326 -11.53 26.34 24.88
CA ALA A 326 -10.68 25.88 23.78
C ALA A 326 -10.84 26.75 22.52
N CYS A 327 -12.06 27.18 22.20
CA CYS A 327 -12.34 28.12 21.12
C CYS A 327 -11.79 29.53 21.41
N GLY A 328 -11.85 29.99 22.66
CA GLY A 328 -11.23 31.24 23.09
C GLY A 328 -9.71 31.24 22.90
N VAL A 329 -9.05 30.12 23.21
CA VAL A 329 -7.61 29.94 22.99
C VAL A 329 -7.30 29.93 21.49
N GLN A 330 -8.04 29.16 20.68
CA GLN A 330 -7.82 29.09 19.24
C GLN A 330 -7.83 30.47 18.56
N LYS A 331 -8.80 31.33 18.90
CA LYS A 331 -8.88 32.71 18.35
C LYS A 331 -7.60 33.49 18.56
N ASN A 332 -6.94 33.34 19.72
CA ASN A 332 -5.68 34.03 19.99
C ASN A 332 -4.47 33.36 19.30
N MET A 333 -4.50 32.04 19.10
CA MET A 333 -3.48 31.33 18.32
C MET A 333 -3.43 31.82 16.86
N GLU A 334 -4.56 32.28 16.33
CA GLU A 334 -4.71 32.75 14.94
C GLU A 334 -4.27 34.21 14.72
N HIS A 335 -3.99 34.97 15.78
CA HIS A 335 -3.68 36.40 15.70
C HIS A 335 -2.18 36.74 15.58
N ASP A 336 -1.32 35.75 15.27
CA ASP A 336 0.14 35.89 15.10
C ASP A 336 0.91 36.54 16.28
N LEU A 337 0.24 36.83 17.40
CA LEU A 337 0.82 37.42 18.61
C LEU A 337 1.39 36.35 19.56
N TYR A 338 0.67 35.24 19.71
CA TYR A 338 1.07 34.16 20.60
C TYR A 338 1.99 33.20 19.86
N VAL A 339 3.19 32.95 20.41
CA VAL A 339 4.16 32.02 19.82
C VAL A 339 4.16 30.70 20.58
N SER A 340 4.34 30.75 21.90
CA SER A 340 4.25 29.60 22.80
C SER A 340 4.12 30.08 24.25
N GLY A 341 3.65 29.20 25.12
CA GLY A 341 3.51 29.45 26.55
C GLY A 341 4.35 28.50 27.39
N GLN A 342 4.31 28.70 28.70
CA GLN A 342 4.99 27.87 29.68
C GLN A 342 3.95 27.10 30.50
N LEU A 343 4.01 25.78 30.45
CA LEU A 343 3.10 24.92 31.22
C LEU A 343 3.70 24.57 32.58
N HIS A 344 2.82 24.45 33.58
CA HIS A 344 3.15 24.12 34.95
C HIS A 344 3.47 22.61 35.08
N PRO A 345 4.69 22.24 35.48
CA PRO A 345 5.19 20.87 35.40
C PRO A 345 4.46 19.86 36.29
N ARG A 346 3.77 20.32 37.35
CA ARG A 346 2.94 19.47 38.22
C ARG A 346 1.50 19.28 37.71
N VAL A 347 0.74 20.38 37.61
CA VAL A 347 -0.71 20.32 37.36
C VAL A 347 -1.09 20.18 35.89
N GLU A 348 -0.15 20.45 34.97
CA GLU A 348 -0.31 20.26 33.52
C GLU A 348 0.65 19.17 32.99
N SER A 349 1.06 18.24 33.86
CA SER A 349 2.05 17.20 33.54
C SER A 349 1.57 16.25 32.43
N ALA A 350 0.28 15.90 32.39
CA ALA A 350 -0.29 15.07 31.33
C ALA A 350 -0.42 15.83 30.00
N SER A 351 -0.80 17.12 30.01
CA SER A 351 -0.80 17.96 28.80
C SER A 351 0.62 18.11 28.23
N LEU A 352 1.63 18.32 29.10
CA LEU A 352 3.04 18.30 28.70
C LEU A 352 3.46 16.97 28.07
N HIS A 353 3.03 15.84 28.64
CA HIS A 353 3.29 14.51 28.09
C HIS A 353 2.65 14.32 26.70
N MET A 354 1.37 14.67 26.55
CA MET A 354 0.62 14.59 25.29
C MET A 354 1.29 15.42 24.20
N GLN A 355 1.67 16.66 24.51
CA GLN A 355 2.34 17.56 23.57
C GLN A 355 3.73 17.06 23.18
N ALA A 356 4.51 16.53 24.13
CA ALA A 356 5.82 15.93 23.85
C ALA A 356 5.69 14.73 22.91
N ARG A 357 4.73 13.84 23.18
CA ARG A 357 4.45 12.65 22.36
C ARG A 357 4.05 13.02 20.93
N THR A 358 3.14 13.99 20.78
CA THR A 358 2.74 14.51 19.47
C THR A 358 3.94 15.06 18.72
N ARG A 359 4.81 15.81 19.40
CA ARG A 359 6.04 16.36 18.81
C ARG A 359 6.99 15.28 18.34
N GLU A 360 7.21 14.24 19.13
CA GLU A 360 8.08 13.12 18.80
C GLU A 360 7.59 12.37 17.56
N ILE A 361 6.32 11.95 17.56
CA ILE A 361 5.71 11.17 16.47
C ILE A 361 5.76 11.94 15.15
N VAL A 362 5.37 13.21 15.16
CA VAL A 362 5.34 14.08 13.98
C VAL A 362 6.76 14.30 13.43
N LYS A 363 7.73 14.59 14.31
CA LYS A 363 9.12 14.80 13.88
C LYS A 363 9.77 13.52 13.35
N GLU A 364 9.50 12.38 13.95
CA GLU A 364 9.98 11.09 13.45
C GLU A 364 9.42 10.78 12.07
N HIS A 365 8.11 10.96 11.87
CA HIS A 365 7.48 10.73 10.58
C HIS A 365 8.00 11.70 9.52
N ALA A 366 8.14 12.99 9.84
CA ALA A 366 8.70 13.99 8.92
C ALA A 366 10.10 13.61 8.44
N LYS A 367 10.98 13.15 9.35
CA LYS A 367 12.32 12.65 8.99
C LYS A 367 12.26 11.46 8.03
N ARG A 368 11.28 10.57 8.19
CA ARG A 368 11.08 9.44 7.27
C ARG A 368 10.61 9.91 5.89
N GLU A 369 9.70 10.88 5.82
CA GLU A 369 9.25 11.47 4.55
C GLU A 369 10.40 12.20 3.84
N GLU A 370 11.22 12.93 4.59
CA GLU A 370 12.42 13.61 4.08
C GLU A 370 13.43 12.60 3.51
N ALA A 371 13.73 11.52 4.25
CA ALA A 371 14.63 10.47 3.79
C ALA A 371 14.08 9.71 2.56
N ALA A 372 12.76 9.57 2.45
CA ALA A 372 12.10 8.95 1.29
C ALA A 372 11.97 9.91 0.08
N GLY A 373 12.11 11.22 0.28
CA GLY A 373 11.88 12.24 -0.75
C GLY A 373 10.42 12.40 -1.18
N HIS A 374 9.47 11.82 -0.45
CA HIS A 374 8.03 11.91 -0.72
C HIS A 374 7.20 11.69 0.54
N GLN A 375 5.92 12.10 0.51
CA GLN A 375 4.98 11.84 1.61
C GLN A 375 4.68 10.34 1.75
N ILE A 376 4.63 9.87 3.00
CA ILE A 376 4.31 8.49 3.34
C ILE A 376 2.89 8.47 3.92
N TRP A 377 1.99 7.74 3.28
CA TRP A 377 0.58 7.60 3.67
C TRP A 377 0.30 6.18 4.17
N PRO A 378 0.48 5.86 5.48
CA PRO A 378 0.27 4.51 6.02
C PRO A 378 -1.10 3.90 5.68
N ALA A 379 -2.17 4.70 5.77
CA ALA A 379 -3.52 4.25 5.44
C ALA A 379 -3.79 4.06 3.94
N LYS A 380 -2.86 4.44 3.05
CA LYS A 380 -3.00 4.20 1.61
C LYS A 380 -2.60 2.76 1.32
N PRO A 381 -3.51 1.90 0.82
CA PRO A 381 -3.21 0.50 0.52
C PRO A 381 -1.92 0.37 -0.26
N VAL A 382 -0.93 -0.29 0.36
CA VAL A 382 0.30 -0.66 -0.31
C VAL A 382 -0.08 -1.74 -1.31
N LEU A 383 0.10 -1.43 -2.59
CA LEU A 383 0.12 -2.45 -3.62
C LEU A 383 1.35 -3.32 -3.29
N THR A 384 1.15 -4.50 -2.69
CA THR A 384 2.25 -5.40 -2.37
C THR A 384 2.90 -5.87 -3.67
N LEU A 385 4.20 -5.65 -3.78
CA LEU A 385 5.05 -6.25 -4.82
C LEU A 385 5.00 -7.75 -4.61
N ASP A 386 4.14 -8.41 -5.37
CA ASP A 386 4.01 -9.86 -5.35
C ASP A 386 5.35 -10.51 -5.74
N GLU A 387 5.78 -11.50 -4.97
CA GLU A 387 6.99 -12.32 -5.22
C GLU A 387 6.95 -12.97 -6.64
N ASN A 388 5.77 -13.00 -7.27
CA ASN A 388 5.58 -13.46 -8.65
C ASN A 388 6.46 -12.78 -9.71
N ILE A 389 6.85 -11.50 -9.58
CA ILE A 389 7.83 -10.91 -10.54
C ILE A 389 9.20 -11.56 -10.37
N SER A 390 9.64 -11.69 -9.12
CA SER A 390 10.94 -12.28 -8.79
C SER A 390 11.02 -13.73 -9.25
N GLU A 391 9.95 -14.50 -9.09
CA GLU A 391 9.97 -15.94 -9.34
C GLU A 391 9.54 -16.36 -10.75
N LYS A 392 8.74 -15.54 -11.46
CA LYS A 392 8.12 -15.96 -12.74
C LYS A 392 8.52 -15.12 -13.93
N ILE A 393 8.75 -13.83 -13.73
CA ILE A 393 9.05 -12.88 -14.83
C ILE A 393 10.55 -12.62 -14.91
N ALA A 394 11.20 -12.31 -13.79
CA ALA A 394 12.64 -12.05 -13.77
C ALA A 394 13.48 -13.22 -14.34
N PRO A 395 13.19 -14.51 -14.05
CA PRO A 395 14.00 -15.62 -14.56
C PRO A 395 13.96 -15.81 -16.08
N VAL A 396 12.93 -15.27 -16.73
CA VAL A 396 12.70 -15.45 -18.16
C VAL A 396 13.13 -14.27 -19.01
N LEU A 397 13.51 -13.17 -18.35
CA LEU A 397 14.04 -11.97 -19.01
C LEU A 397 15.56 -11.96 -19.04
N VAL A 398 16.22 -12.99 -18.51
CA VAL A 398 17.68 -13.12 -18.44
C VAL A 398 18.15 -14.45 -19.00
N THR A 399 19.33 -14.46 -19.61
CA THR A 399 20.01 -15.67 -20.10
C THR A 399 20.45 -16.60 -18.98
N ALA A 400 20.75 -16.10 -17.79
CA ALA A 400 21.05 -16.91 -16.61
C ALA A 400 20.37 -16.28 -15.39
N ASP A 401 19.49 -17.05 -14.72
CA ASP A 401 18.82 -16.62 -13.50
C ASP A 401 19.60 -17.05 -12.26
N ASP A 402 20.08 -16.08 -11.50
CA ASP A 402 20.84 -16.29 -10.28
C ASP A 402 20.68 -15.10 -9.31
N ALA A 403 21.54 -15.03 -8.29
CA ALA A 403 21.59 -13.93 -7.33
C ALA A 403 21.94 -12.56 -7.94
N HIS A 404 22.43 -12.50 -9.19
CA HIS A 404 22.79 -11.26 -9.88
C HIS A 404 21.76 -10.85 -10.95
N ASN A 405 20.59 -11.48 -11.00
CA ASN A 405 19.53 -11.11 -11.93
C ASN A 405 19.15 -9.63 -11.75
N SER A 406 19.51 -8.77 -12.70
CA SER A 406 19.28 -7.33 -12.58
C SER A 406 17.79 -6.94 -12.55
N TRP A 407 16.90 -7.76 -13.14
CA TRP A 407 15.45 -7.58 -12.99
C TRP A 407 14.95 -7.86 -11.56
N ARG A 408 15.73 -8.57 -10.74
CA ARG A 408 15.46 -8.78 -9.31
C ARG A 408 16.21 -7.76 -8.45
N CYS A 409 17.52 -7.68 -8.63
CA CYS A 409 18.43 -6.95 -7.75
C CYS A 409 18.41 -5.43 -7.95
N LEU A 410 18.00 -4.95 -9.14
CA LEU A 410 17.88 -3.52 -9.41
C LEU A 410 16.41 -3.07 -9.40
N LEU A 411 15.55 -3.79 -10.12
CA LEU A 411 14.17 -3.34 -10.32
C LEU A 411 13.31 -3.44 -9.06
N LEU A 412 13.46 -4.48 -8.23
CA LEU A 412 12.65 -4.62 -7.02
C LEU A 412 12.96 -3.54 -5.98
N PRO A 413 14.23 -3.23 -5.63
CA PRO A 413 14.55 -2.09 -4.77
C PRO A 413 13.99 -0.77 -5.31
N ILE A 414 14.07 -0.54 -6.62
CA ILE A 414 13.49 0.66 -7.24
C ILE A 414 11.96 0.64 -7.12
N ALA A 415 11.32 -0.50 -7.32
CA ALA A 415 9.88 -0.65 -7.16
C ALA A 415 9.43 -0.42 -5.71
N HIS A 416 10.26 -0.74 -4.72
CA HIS A 416 9.98 -0.35 -3.33
C HIS A 416 10.06 1.16 -3.11
N ALA A 417 10.95 1.86 -3.81
CA ALA A 417 11.17 3.30 -3.69
C ALA A 417 10.31 4.17 -4.63
N SER A 418 9.78 3.62 -5.72
CA SER A 418 9.10 4.35 -6.79
C SER A 418 7.69 3.81 -7.05
N ASP A 419 6.66 4.58 -6.69
CA ASP A 419 5.25 4.17 -6.88
C ASP A 419 4.91 3.86 -8.34
N LEU A 420 5.50 4.60 -9.29
CA LEU A 420 5.29 4.38 -10.73
C LEU A 420 5.85 3.02 -11.16
N VAL A 421 7.11 2.73 -10.81
CA VAL A 421 7.76 1.45 -11.14
C VAL A 421 7.06 0.30 -10.42
N ARG A 422 6.68 0.49 -9.15
CA ARG A 422 5.90 -0.46 -8.35
C ARG A 422 4.64 -0.91 -9.06
N ARG A 423 3.85 0.05 -9.56
CA ARG A 423 2.59 -0.25 -10.25
C ARG A 423 2.81 -1.03 -11.53
N ALA A 424 3.87 -0.72 -12.29
CA ALA A 424 4.21 -1.50 -13.48
C ALA A 424 4.64 -2.92 -13.12
N VAL A 425 5.45 -3.08 -12.09
CA VAL A 425 5.87 -4.40 -11.58
C VAL A 425 4.66 -5.21 -11.13
N ILE A 426 3.71 -4.61 -10.41
CA ILE A 426 2.50 -5.31 -9.97
C ILE A 426 1.57 -5.64 -11.13
N SER A 427 1.44 -4.73 -12.10
CA SER A 427 0.70 -4.97 -13.34
C SER A 427 1.26 -6.17 -14.10
N ALA A 428 2.59 -6.28 -14.18
CA ALA A 428 3.27 -7.41 -14.79
C ALA A 428 3.11 -8.70 -13.97
N ALA A 429 3.23 -8.64 -12.64
CA ALA A 429 3.08 -9.80 -11.74
C ALA A 429 1.70 -10.46 -11.83
N ALA A 430 0.66 -9.65 -11.93
CA ALA A 430 -0.72 -10.09 -11.76
C ALA A 430 -1.20 -11.06 -12.87
N GLY A 431 -0.51 -11.14 -14.01
CA GLY A 431 -0.79 -12.12 -15.07
C GLY A 431 -0.33 -13.56 -14.76
N HIS A 432 0.55 -13.75 -13.76
CA HIS A 432 1.26 -15.02 -13.54
C HIS A 432 0.97 -15.69 -12.19
N ALA A 433 0.09 -15.16 -11.36
CA ALA A 433 -0.13 -15.71 -10.02
C ALA A 433 -0.93 -17.03 -10.05
N PRO A 434 -0.58 -18.08 -9.26
CA PRO A 434 -1.40 -19.29 -9.15
C PRO A 434 -2.77 -18.93 -8.56
N ALA A 435 -3.82 -19.63 -8.99
CA ALA A 435 -5.19 -19.42 -8.51
C ALA A 435 -5.39 -19.64 -7.00
N ALA A 436 -4.39 -20.17 -6.28
CA ALA A 436 -4.54 -20.68 -4.91
C ALA A 436 -3.82 -19.91 -3.78
N THR A 437 -3.10 -18.81 -4.05
CA THR A 437 -2.40 -18.04 -2.99
C THR A 437 -2.76 -16.56 -2.98
N SER A 438 -3.23 -16.13 -1.81
CA SER A 438 -3.34 -14.78 -1.22
C SER A 438 -4.47 -13.80 -1.63
N ASN A 439 -5.07 -13.21 -0.59
CA ASN A 439 -6.24 -12.33 -0.54
C ASN A 439 -5.99 -10.87 -1.00
N THR A 440 -4.92 -10.58 -1.75
CA THR A 440 -4.49 -9.18 -2.04
C THR A 440 -4.21 -8.88 -3.51
N LYS A 441 -4.74 -9.66 -4.44
CA LYS A 441 -4.46 -9.43 -5.87
C LYS A 441 -5.34 -8.34 -6.49
N ILE A 442 -4.72 -7.25 -6.85
CA ILE A 442 -5.39 -6.20 -7.61
C ILE A 442 -5.55 -6.68 -9.06
N SER A 443 -6.72 -6.45 -9.66
CA SER A 443 -6.97 -6.83 -11.06
C SER A 443 -5.87 -6.25 -11.97
N THR A 444 -5.28 -7.12 -12.80
CA THR A 444 -4.27 -6.77 -13.84
C THR A 444 -4.66 -5.52 -14.62
N SER A 445 -5.94 -5.39 -14.96
CA SER A 445 -6.49 -4.25 -15.69
C SER A 445 -6.42 -2.94 -14.90
N TYR A 446 -6.74 -2.97 -13.60
CA TYR A 446 -6.68 -1.79 -12.73
C TYR A 446 -5.24 -1.32 -12.53
N ALA A 447 -4.32 -2.23 -12.23
CA ALA A 447 -2.91 -1.88 -12.06
C ALA A 447 -2.33 -1.25 -13.35
N TYR A 448 -2.64 -1.83 -14.51
CA TYR A 448 -2.22 -1.28 -15.80
C TYR A 448 -2.81 0.12 -16.07
N GLN A 449 -4.12 0.31 -15.86
CA GLN A 449 -4.76 1.62 -16.05
C GLN A 449 -4.17 2.70 -15.16
N GLN A 450 -3.81 2.35 -13.91
CA GLN A 450 -3.15 3.26 -12.98
C GLN A 450 -1.75 3.66 -13.46
N VAL A 451 -0.98 2.73 -14.03
CA VAL A 451 0.34 3.04 -14.63
C VAL A 451 0.17 4.02 -15.80
N ILE A 452 -0.77 3.75 -16.71
CA ILE A 452 -1.02 4.63 -17.86
C ILE A 452 -1.48 6.02 -17.40
N HIS A 453 -2.34 6.10 -16.38
CA HIS A 453 -2.76 7.38 -15.81
C HIS A 453 -1.57 8.18 -15.26
N GLU A 454 -0.67 7.54 -14.52
CA GLU A 454 0.51 8.20 -13.95
C GLU A 454 1.52 8.62 -15.03
N LEU A 455 1.75 7.77 -16.05
CA LEU A 455 2.58 8.13 -17.20
C LEU A 455 2.05 9.39 -17.93
N ARG A 456 0.72 9.51 -18.07
CA ARG A 456 0.09 10.71 -18.67
C ARG A 456 0.29 11.97 -17.82
N ARG A 457 0.26 11.85 -16.49
CA ARG A 457 0.53 12.98 -15.59
C ARG A 457 1.97 13.49 -15.70
N ARG A 458 2.90 12.64 -16.13
CA ARG A 458 4.34 12.92 -16.29
C ARG A 458 4.75 13.13 -17.75
N GLN A 459 3.84 13.64 -18.57
CA GLN A 459 4.10 13.91 -19.99
C GLN A 459 5.13 15.02 -20.23
N ASP A 460 5.31 15.94 -19.28
CA ASP A 460 6.37 16.96 -19.34
C ASP A 460 7.69 16.39 -18.84
N LEU A 461 8.46 15.80 -19.75
CA LEU A 461 9.74 15.19 -19.45
C LEU A 461 10.81 16.22 -19.05
N GLU A 462 10.68 17.49 -19.41
CA GLU A 462 11.70 18.49 -19.03
C GLU A 462 11.62 18.82 -17.53
N ALA A 463 10.43 18.75 -16.95
CA ALA A 463 10.19 18.92 -15.52
C ALA A 463 10.69 17.72 -14.66
N GLU A 464 10.98 16.57 -15.29
CA GLU A 464 11.42 15.36 -14.59
C GLU A 464 12.93 15.38 -14.30
N SER A 465 13.30 14.92 -13.10
CA SER A 465 14.69 14.69 -12.73
C SER A 465 15.30 13.56 -13.57
N LEU A 466 16.64 13.42 -13.56
CA LEU A 466 17.33 12.31 -14.23
C LEU A 466 16.78 10.95 -13.79
N LEU A 467 16.62 10.78 -12.48
CA LEU A 467 16.08 9.57 -11.87
C LEU A 467 14.60 9.37 -12.23
N GLY A 468 13.81 10.44 -12.27
CA GLY A 468 12.41 10.42 -12.73
C GLY A 468 12.28 9.89 -14.16
N LYS A 469 13.11 10.42 -15.09
CA LYS A 469 13.19 9.93 -16.47
C LYS A 469 13.57 8.45 -16.54
N GLN A 470 14.55 8.02 -15.77
CA GLN A 470 14.97 6.62 -15.70
C GLN A 470 13.84 5.71 -15.16
N HIS A 471 13.10 6.14 -14.14
CA HIS A 471 11.93 5.41 -13.63
C HIS A 471 10.81 5.29 -14.67
N ILE A 472 10.55 6.33 -15.47
CA ILE A 472 9.57 6.26 -16.56
C ILE A 472 10.01 5.21 -17.59
N VAL A 473 11.29 5.21 -17.99
CA VAL A 473 11.80 4.20 -18.94
C VAL A 473 11.76 2.79 -18.37
N LEU A 474 12.16 2.59 -17.11
CA LEU A 474 12.02 1.30 -16.43
C LEU A 474 10.57 0.81 -16.40
N THR A 475 9.63 1.72 -16.17
CA THR A 475 8.19 1.41 -16.18
C THR A 475 7.77 0.89 -17.56
N LEU A 476 8.18 1.56 -18.64
CA LEU A 476 7.89 1.11 -20.01
C LEU A 476 8.56 -0.25 -20.32
N LEU A 477 9.79 -0.46 -19.89
CA LEU A 477 10.49 -1.75 -20.05
C LEU A 477 9.76 -2.90 -19.34
N VAL A 478 9.23 -2.66 -18.13
CA VAL A 478 8.41 -3.64 -17.41
C VAL A 478 7.10 -3.93 -18.14
N LEU A 479 6.44 -2.91 -18.69
CA LEU A 479 5.23 -3.09 -19.49
C LEU A 479 5.50 -3.84 -20.81
N LEU A 480 6.66 -3.63 -21.43
CA LEU A 480 7.09 -4.40 -22.60
C LEU A 480 7.31 -5.86 -22.23
N ALA A 481 8.05 -6.13 -21.14
CA ALA A 481 8.25 -7.47 -20.63
C ALA A 481 6.91 -8.18 -20.41
N LYS A 482 5.98 -7.53 -19.69
CA LYS A 482 4.60 -8.01 -19.51
C LYS A 482 3.93 -8.36 -20.84
N ALA A 483 3.99 -7.45 -21.82
CA ALA A 483 3.34 -7.65 -23.11
C ALA A 483 3.91 -8.85 -23.89
N ILE A 484 5.21 -9.13 -23.75
CA ILE A 484 5.83 -10.35 -24.29
C ILE A 484 5.25 -11.58 -23.58
N VAL A 485 5.32 -11.63 -22.25
CA VAL A 485 4.93 -12.84 -21.52
C VAL A 485 3.43 -13.15 -21.69
N ASP A 486 2.57 -12.13 -21.69
CA ASP A 486 1.12 -12.27 -21.86
C ASP A 486 0.68 -12.41 -23.34
N GLY A 487 1.56 -12.07 -24.29
CA GLY A 487 1.20 -11.92 -25.71
C GLY A 487 0.17 -10.80 -25.96
N SER A 488 0.27 -9.67 -25.24
CA SER A 488 -0.66 -8.53 -25.36
C SER A 488 -0.48 -7.79 -26.70
N GLN A 489 -1.57 -7.17 -27.18
CA GLN A 489 -1.55 -6.25 -28.32
C GLN A 489 -0.92 -4.88 -27.98
N ASP A 490 -0.65 -4.61 -26.70
CA ASP A 490 -0.10 -3.33 -26.25
C ASP A 490 1.37 -3.13 -26.60
N PHE A 491 2.10 -4.20 -26.95
CA PHE A 491 3.56 -4.15 -27.14
C PHE A 491 3.98 -3.02 -28.08
N ARG A 492 3.35 -2.93 -29.25
CA ARG A 492 3.69 -1.92 -30.28
C ARG A 492 3.50 -0.50 -29.77
N SER A 493 2.40 -0.24 -29.06
CA SER A 493 2.09 1.07 -28.50
C SER A 493 3.08 1.47 -27.41
N VAL A 494 3.41 0.55 -26.51
CA VAL A 494 4.38 0.79 -25.43
C VAL A 494 5.79 0.96 -26.00
N PHE A 495 6.16 0.19 -27.02
CA PHE A 495 7.48 0.27 -27.65
C PHE A 495 7.67 1.60 -28.38
N ASN A 496 6.67 2.05 -29.13
CA ASN A 496 6.70 3.36 -29.77
C ASN A 496 6.82 4.49 -28.74
N LEU A 497 6.11 4.40 -27.62
CA LEU A 497 6.22 5.37 -26.53
C LEU A 497 7.63 5.40 -25.93
N LEU A 498 8.25 4.24 -25.73
CA LEU A 498 9.64 4.12 -25.29
C LEU A 498 10.61 4.78 -26.28
N GLU A 499 10.49 4.49 -27.57
CA GLU A 499 11.34 5.07 -28.62
C GLU A 499 11.18 6.60 -28.71
N THR A 500 9.96 7.11 -28.64
CA THR A 500 9.69 8.55 -28.60
C THR A 500 10.38 9.19 -27.40
N LEU A 501 10.23 8.61 -26.20
CA LEU A 501 10.84 9.13 -24.98
C LEU A 501 12.37 9.16 -25.10
N LEU A 502 13.00 8.06 -25.53
CA LEU A 502 14.45 8.00 -25.69
C LEU A 502 14.99 9.02 -26.70
N ARG A 503 14.22 9.38 -27.73
CA ARG A 503 14.58 10.45 -28.68
C ARG A 503 14.53 11.84 -28.05
N THR A 504 13.64 12.07 -27.08
CA THR A 504 13.49 13.37 -26.39
C THR A 504 14.53 13.63 -25.31
N VAL A 505 15.25 12.59 -24.83
CA VAL A 505 16.31 12.77 -23.82
C VAL A 505 17.51 13.49 -24.44
N LYS A 506 17.74 14.75 -24.02
CA LYS A 506 18.83 15.61 -24.51
C LYS A 506 20.22 15.14 -24.06
N ASP A 507 20.41 14.86 -22.76
CA ASP A 507 21.68 14.38 -22.21
C ASP A 507 21.71 12.85 -22.07
N ARG A 508 21.96 12.17 -23.21
CA ARG A 508 22.02 10.71 -23.26
C ARG A 508 23.16 10.13 -22.41
N LYS A 509 24.27 10.86 -22.27
CA LYS A 509 25.43 10.36 -21.52
C LYS A 509 25.14 10.31 -20.03
N ALA A 510 24.52 11.37 -19.49
CA ALA A 510 24.05 11.37 -18.10
C ALA A 510 22.94 10.33 -17.89
N PHE A 511 21.99 10.21 -18.83
CA PHE A 511 20.88 9.26 -18.74
C PHE A 511 21.32 7.80 -18.65
N HIS A 512 22.34 7.41 -19.41
CA HIS A 512 22.89 6.06 -19.40
C HIS A 512 23.99 5.84 -18.34
N SER A 513 24.24 6.82 -17.46
CA SER A 513 25.21 6.66 -16.38
C SER A 513 24.66 5.86 -15.18
N GLY A 514 25.56 5.25 -14.42
CA GLY A 514 25.21 4.45 -13.24
C GLY A 514 24.59 3.09 -13.57
N GLU A 515 24.25 2.34 -12.53
CA GLU A 515 23.68 0.98 -12.64
C GLU A 515 22.34 0.98 -13.38
N ILE A 516 21.46 1.94 -13.06
CA ILE A 516 20.15 2.08 -13.70
C ILE A 516 20.29 2.40 -15.19
N GLY A 517 21.14 3.37 -15.55
CA GLY A 517 21.36 3.75 -16.93
C GLY A 517 21.95 2.61 -17.77
N THR A 518 22.88 1.85 -17.19
CA THR A 518 23.49 0.66 -17.82
C THR A 518 22.46 -0.44 -18.05
N PHE A 519 21.63 -0.73 -17.04
CA PHE A 519 20.55 -1.71 -17.16
C PHE A 519 19.53 -1.29 -18.23
N ILE A 520 19.08 -0.03 -18.22
CA ILE A 520 18.15 0.51 -19.22
C ILE A 520 18.74 0.33 -20.62
N LEU A 521 20.01 0.69 -20.83
CA LEU A 521 20.65 0.58 -22.14
C LEU A 521 20.64 -0.87 -22.65
N ALA A 522 21.01 -1.83 -21.79
CA ALA A 522 21.03 -3.25 -22.14
C ALA A 522 19.63 -3.78 -22.50
N GLN A 523 18.61 -3.44 -21.70
CA GLN A 523 17.24 -3.89 -21.96
C GLN A 523 16.65 -3.24 -23.22
N VAL A 524 16.88 -1.94 -23.44
CA VAL A 524 16.43 -1.25 -24.67
C VAL A 524 16.99 -1.92 -25.92
N SER A 525 18.30 -2.23 -25.94
CA SER A 525 18.90 -2.96 -27.08
C SER A 525 18.26 -4.34 -27.27
N LYS A 526 18.00 -5.08 -26.19
CA LYS A 526 17.32 -6.38 -26.24
C LYS A 526 15.91 -6.28 -26.85
N PHE A 527 15.08 -5.35 -26.35
CA PHE A 527 13.73 -5.16 -26.87
C PHE A 527 13.71 -4.66 -28.32
N ARG A 528 14.68 -3.85 -28.75
CA ARG A 528 14.85 -3.47 -30.17
C ARG A 528 15.14 -4.66 -31.06
N GLY A 529 16.01 -5.58 -30.62
CA GLY A 529 16.28 -6.83 -31.32
C GLY A 529 15.01 -7.65 -31.55
N TYR A 530 14.22 -7.89 -30.48
CA TYR A 530 12.97 -8.63 -30.59
C TYR A 530 11.91 -7.93 -31.45
N ALA A 531 11.82 -6.60 -31.33
CA ALA A 531 10.86 -5.79 -32.08
C ALA A 531 11.21 -5.66 -33.58
N ALA A 532 12.44 -5.99 -34.00
CA ALA A 532 12.95 -5.71 -35.35
C ALA A 532 11.99 -6.12 -36.47
N LEU A 533 11.38 -7.30 -36.37
CA LEU A 533 10.46 -7.85 -37.38
C LEU A 533 9.13 -7.09 -37.50
N PHE A 534 8.77 -6.30 -36.49
CA PHE A 534 7.52 -5.55 -36.39
C PHE A 534 7.69 -4.07 -36.76
N LEU A 535 8.92 -3.65 -37.04
CA LEU A 535 9.28 -2.32 -37.52
C LEU A 535 9.25 -2.28 -39.05
N SER A 536 9.76 -1.20 -39.65
CA SER A 536 9.92 -1.16 -41.11
C SER A 536 11.03 -2.11 -41.59
N ARG A 537 10.98 -2.54 -42.86
CA ARG A 537 12.05 -3.36 -43.48
C ARG A 537 13.44 -2.75 -43.28
N SER A 538 13.59 -1.44 -43.49
CA SER A 538 14.87 -0.75 -43.32
C SER A 538 15.36 -0.77 -41.87
N GLU A 539 14.46 -0.60 -40.91
CA GLU A 539 14.81 -0.67 -39.48
C GLU A 539 15.19 -2.10 -39.09
N ALA A 540 14.44 -3.11 -39.55
CA ALA A 540 14.75 -4.52 -39.32
C ALA A 540 16.16 -4.86 -39.83
N ILE A 541 16.47 -4.51 -41.08
CA ILE A 541 17.80 -4.73 -41.68
C ILE A 541 18.89 -4.02 -40.87
N THR A 542 18.65 -2.77 -40.47
CA THR A 542 19.61 -1.98 -39.69
C THR A 542 19.89 -2.62 -38.32
N ILE A 543 18.86 -3.10 -37.64
CA ILE A 543 18.98 -3.70 -36.31
C ILE A 543 19.64 -5.09 -36.41
N LEU A 544 19.20 -5.93 -37.34
CA LEU A 544 19.66 -7.32 -37.46
C LEU A 544 21.07 -7.44 -38.07
N SER A 545 21.50 -6.47 -38.89
CA SER A 545 22.87 -6.42 -39.42
C SER A 545 23.94 -6.13 -38.36
N THR A 546 23.55 -5.78 -37.13
CA THR A 546 24.49 -5.61 -36.01
C THR A 546 24.99 -6.94 -35.42
N CYS A 547 24.37 -8.06 -35.80
CA CYS A 547 24.80 -9.40 -35.40
C CYS A 547 26.05 -9.84 -36.18
N THR A 548 27.19 -9.94 -35.49
CA THR A 548 28.47 -10.31 -36.10
C THR A 548 28.98 -11.66 -35.61
N ALA A 549 29.72 -12.38 -36.46
CA ALA A 549 30.46 -13.58 -36.06
C ALA A 549 31.52 -13.22 -34.99
N GLY A 550 31.67 -14.07 -33.97
CA GLY A 550 32.62 -13.85 -32.86
C GLY A 550 32.04 -13.19 -31.60
N GLY A 551 30.76 -12.80 -31.61
CA GLY A 551 30.05 -12.23 -30.47
C GLY A 551 29.43 -10.86 -30.76
N PRO A 552 28.50 -10.38 -29.94
CA PRO A 552 27.87 -9.08 -30.14
C PRO A 552 28.87 -7.96 -29.77
N PRO A 553 28.93 -6.85 -30.52
CA PRO A 553 29.67 -5.65 -30.11
C PRO A 553 29.23 -5.13 -28.73
N VAL A 554 30.08 -4.34 -28.07
CA VAL A 554 29.70 -3.61 -26.86
C VAL A 554 28.57 -2.64 -27.24
N ASN A 555 27.40 -2.77 -26.61
CA ASN A 555 26.14 -2.06 -26.92
C ASN A 555 25.30 -2.58 -28.10
N ALA A 556 25.63 -3.74 -28.66
CA ALA A 556 24.77 -4.39 -29.66
C ALA A 556 23.58 -5.13 -29.02
N ASN A 557 22.63 -5.54 -29.85
CA ASN A 557 21.57 -6.46 -29.44
C ASN A 557 22.17 -7.75 -28.88
N TRP A 558 21.45 -8.43 -27.98
CA TRP A 558 21.93 -9.66 -27.32
C TRP A 558 23.25 -9.51 -26.53
N HIS A 559 23.63 -8.29 -26.12
CA HIS A 559 24.83 -8.04 -25.29
C HIS A 559 24.85 -8.87 -23.99
N GLU A 560 23.68 -9.28 -23.50
CA GLU A 560 23.54 -10.14 -22.32
C GLU A 560 24.36 -11.44 -22.41
N TYR A 561 24.58 -12.03 -23.60
CA TYR A 561 25.45 -13.20 -23.72
C TYR A 561 26.90 -12.89 -23.34
N ASN A 562 27.42 -11.70 -23.69
CA ASN A 562 28.76 -11.29 -23.26
C ASN A 562 28.80 -11.04 -21.76
N THR A 563 27.77 -10.40 -21.21
CA THR A 563 27.64 -10.20 -19.76
C THR A 563 27.63 -11.54 -19.03
N SER A 564 26.81 -12.50 -19.46
CA SER A 564 26.76 -13.85 -18.87
C SER A 564 28.05 -14.62 -19.01
N ARG A 565 28.77 -14.51 -20.15
CA ARG A 565 30.10 -15.12 -20.31
C ARG A 565 31.12 -14.59 -19.31
N ASN A 566 31.09 -13.29 -19.06
CA ASN A 566 32.01 -12.64 -18.12
C ASN A 566 31.69 -13.03 -16.67
N LEU A 567 30.40 -13.13 -16.33
CA LEU A 567 29.94 -13.53 -14.99
C LEU A 567 30.08 -15.04 -14.74
N TYR A 568 29.86 -15.86 -15.77
CA TYR A 568 29.84 -17.33 -15.68
C TYR A 568 30.78 -17.95 -16.73
N PRO A 569 32.10 -17.99 -16.47
CA PRO A 569 33.06 -18.60 -17.40
C PRO A 569 32.74 -20.05 -17.76
N SER A 570 32.10 -20.81 -16.85
CA SER A 570 31.66 -22.19 -17.09
C SER A 570 30.55 -22.31 -18.15
N LEU A 571 29.77 -21.25 -18.37
CA LEU A 571 28.71 -21.21 -19.38
C LEU A 571 29.20 -20.64 -20.72
N ASN A 572 30.49 -20.35 -20.87
CA ASN A 572 31.00 -19.62 -22.04
C ASN A 572 30.70 -20.33 -23.38
N ILE A 573 30.90 -21.65 -23.43
CA ILE A 573 30.58 -22.46 -24.62
C ILE A 573 29.09 -22.37 -24.92
N CYS A 574 28.24 -22.59 -23.91
CA CYS A 574 26.79 -22.54 -24.03
C CYS A 574 26.30 -21.17 -24.55
N MET A 575 26.72 -20.07 -23.93
CA MET A 575 26.34 -18.71 -24.33
C MET A 575 26.83 -18.35 -25.72
N SER A 576 28.02 -18.84 -26.12
CA SER A 576 28.55 -18.64 -27.46
C SER A 576 27.75 -19.41 -28.50
N THR A 577 27.35 -20.65 -28.21
CA THR A 577 26.46 -21.43 -29.08
C THR A 577 25.08 -20.80 -29.21
N MET A 578 24.49 -20.32 -28.10
CA MET A 578 23.20 -19.63 -28.11
C MET A 578 23.23 -18.34 -28.95
N TYR A 579 24.27 -17.51 -28.77
CA TYR A 579 24.45 -16.33 -29.62
C TYR A 579 24.62 -16.70 -31.10
N GLU A 580 25.32 -17.78 -31.41
CA GLU A 580 25.47 -18.26 -32.79
C GLU A 580 24.13 -18.70 -33.40
N VAL A 581 23.21 -19.26 -32.60
CA VAL A 581 21.83 -19.55 -33.01
C VAL A 581 21.10 -18.24 -33.37
N ASP A 582 21.09 -17.25 -32.48
CA ASP A 582 20.43 -15.95 -32.73
C ASP A 582 21.02 -15.25 -33.97
N ARG A 583 22.35 -15.28 -34.12
CA ARG A 583 23.06 -14.73 -35.27
C ARG A 583 22.63 -15.39 -36.58
N ARG A 584 22.53 -16.72 -36.61
CA ARG A 584 22.09 -17.46 -37.81
C ARG A 584 20.64 -17.18 -38.18
N ALA A 585 19.75 -16.96 -37.20
CA ALA A 585 18.40 -16.50 -37.49
C ALA A 585 18.40 -15.10 -38.15
N CYS A 586 19.27 -14.20 -37.70
CA CYS A 586 19.46 -12.90 -38.33
C CYS A 586 19.99 -13.03 -39.77
N ASP A 587 20.98 -13.89 -40.00
CA ASP A 587 21.53 -14.15 -41.34
C ASP A 587 20.44 -14.67 -42.29
N ILE A 588 19.58 -15.59 -41.83
CA ILE A 588 18.46 -16.12 -42.62
C ILE A 588 17.48 -15.01 -43.01
N TYR A 589 17.12 -14.13 -42.06
CA TYR A 589 16.27 -12.98 -42.35
C TYR A 589 16.90 -12.05 -43.40
N LEU A 590 18.17 -11.68 -43.23
CA LEU A 590 18.88 -10.78 -44.14
C LEU A 590 19.07 -11.40 -45.53
N ALA A 591 19.39 -12.70 -45.58
CA ALA A 591 19.51 -13.45 -46.83
C ALA A 591 18.17 -13.52 -47.55
N ARG A 592 17.05 -13.68 -46.84
CA ARG A 592 15.71 -13.64 -47.43
C ARG A 592 15.42 -12.28 -48.07
N GLU A 593 15.70 -11.17 -47.38
CA GLU A 593 15.49 -9.83 -47.93
C GLU A 593 16.38 -9.55 -49.17
N LEU A 594 17.59 -10.13 -49.20
CA LEU A 594 18.52 -9.95 -50.31
C LEU A 594 18.22 -10.86 -51.52
N LEU A 595 17.88 -12.11 -51.27
CA LEU A 595 17.79 -13.17 -52.28
C LEU A 595 16.35 -13.48 -52.71
N GLY A 596 15.35 -13.04 -51.93
CA GLY A 596 13.96 -13.42 -52.08
C GLY A 596 13.62 -14.76 -51.41
N PRO A 597 12.32 -15.10 -51.32
CA PRO A 597 11.86 -16.34 -50.68
C PRO A 597 12.26 -17.58 -51.51
N HIS A 598 12.33 -18.75 -50.85
CA HIS A 598 12.46 -20.07 -51.50
C HIS A 598 13.76 -20.33 -52.29
N THR A 599 14.85 -19.65 -51.97
CA THR A 599 16.16 -19.96 -52.59
C THR A 599 16.80 -21.21 -51.97
N PRO A 600 17.51 -22.06 -52.74
CA PRO A 600 18.22 -23.22 -52.19
C PRO A 600 19.19 -22.86 -51.06
N ALA A 601 19.80 -21.67 -51.14
CA ALA A 601 20.67 -21.13 -50.09
C ALA A 601 19.96 -21.00 -48.74
N LEU A 602 18.69 -20.55 -48.73
CA LEU A 602 17.90 -20.45 -47.48
C LEU A 602 17.63 -21.84 -46.88
N ILE A 603 17.39 -22.85 -47.71
CA ILE A 603 17.17 -24.23 -47.24
C ILE A 603 18.42 -24.76 -46.53
N GLU A 604 19.60 -24.54 -47.12
CA GLU A 604 20.87 -24.92 -46.51
C GLU A 604 21.08 -24.17 -45.19
N MET A 605 20.85 -22.85 -45.16
CA MET A 605 20.97 -22.04 -43.94
C MET A 605 20.03 -22.49 -42.82
N VAL A 606 18.79 -22.90 -43.15
CA VAL A 606 17.82 -23.43 -42.18
C VAL A 606 18.28 -24.77 -41.60
N ASP A 607 18.83 -25.69 -42.40
CA ASP A 607 19.39 -26.95 -41.89
C ASP A 607 20.61 -26.72 -41.00
N ASP A 608 21.44 -25.75 -41.37
CA ASP A 608 22.61 -25.32 -40.62
C ASP A 608 22.24 -24.68 -39.27
N PHE A 609 21.19 -23.87 -39.24
CA PHE A 609 20.59 -23.37 -38.02
C PHE A 609 20.08 -24.51 -37.14
N ARG A 610 19.38 -25.49 -37.72
CA ARG A 610 18.85 -26.66 -37.01
C ARG A 610 19.97 -27.47 -36.34
N LYS A 611 21.10 -27.70 -37.03
CA LYS A 611 22.28 -28.36 -36.46
C LYS A 611 22.89 -27.57 -35.31
N THR A 612 22.96 -26.24 -35.45
CA THR A 612 23.49 -25.36 -34.40
C THR A 612 22.57 -25.34 -33.18
N LEU A 613 21.25 -25.27 -33.38
CA LEU A 613 20.26 -25.36 -32.31
C LEU A 613 20.34 -26.69 -31.57
N ALA A 614 20.54 -27.81 -32.29
CA ALA A 614 20.70 -29.13 -31.68
C ALA A 614 21.96 -29.27 -30.81
N ALA A 615 22.97 -28.40 -30.99
CA ALA A 615 24.15 -28.35 -30.13
C ALA A 615 23.88 -27.66 -28.78
N VAL A 616 22.75 -26.94 -28.64
CA VAL A 616 22.29 -26.39 -27.36
C VAL A 616 21.59 -27.50 -26.59
N LEU A 617 22.16 -27.92 -25.46
CA LEU A 617 21.58 -28.97 -24.63
C LEU A 617 20.22 -28.53 -24.07
N ALA A 618 19.24 -29.40 -24.11
CA ALA A 618 17.92 -29.15 -23.52
C ALA A 618 18.04 -28.76 -22.04
N ALA A 619 17.28 -27.75 -21.63
CA ALA A 619 17.30 -27.14 -20.30
C ALA A 619 18.59 -26.41 -19.92
N SER A 620 19.47 -26.09 -20.89
CA SER A 620 20.61 -25.20 -20.64
C SER A 620 20.13 -23.82 -20.16
N PRO A 621 20.87 -23.17 -19.23
CA PRO A 621 20.59 -21.80 -18.82
C PRO A 621 20.53 -20.88 -20.06
N GLY A 622 19.39 -20.22 -20.25
CA GLY A 622 19.18 -19.29 -21.36
C GLY A 622 18.52 -19.89 -22.60
N GLU A 623 18.31 -21.20 -22.69
CA GLU A 623 17.71 -21.82 -23.90
C GLU A 623 16.37 -21.18 -24.32
N HIS A 624 15.59 -20.71 -23.35
CA HIS A 624 14.32 -20.03 -23.58
C HIS A 624 14.44 -18.71 -24.36
N THR A 625 15.59 -18.03 -24.36
CA THR A 625 15.81 -16.78 -25.11
C THR A 625 15.85 -17.02 -26.62
N LEU A 626 16.05 -18.26 -27.06
CA LEU A 626 16.11 -18.66 -28.46
C LEU A 626 14.73 -18.79 -29.12
N ALA A 627 13.63 -18.62 -28.38
CA ALA A 627 12.28 -18.74 -28.92
C ALA A 627 12.04 -17.77 -30.11
N TRP A 628 12.59 -16.55 -30.03
CA TRP A 628 12.58 -15.58 -31.12
C TRP A 628 13.28 -16.08 -32.38
N ALA A 629 14.51 -16.62 -32.24
CA ALA A 629 15.29 -17.13 -33.36
C ALA A 629 14.62 -18.35 -34.00
N VAL A 630 14.11 -19.26 -33.17
CA VAL A 630 13.37 -20.44 -33.64
C VAL A 630 12.09 -20.04 -34.36
N PHE A 631 11.38 -19.01 -33.88
CA PHE A 631 10.20 -18.49 -34.56
C PHE A 631 10.51 -17.99 -35.98
N ILE A 632 11.54 -17.17 -36.16
CA ILE A 632 11.96 -16.67 -37.49
C ILE A 632 12.24 -17.83 -38.44
N VAL A 633 13.06 -18.77 -37.99
CA VAL A 633 13.52 -19.87 -38.84
C VAL A 633 12.42 -20.89 -39.09
N ALA A 634 11.50 -21.08 -38.14
CA ALA A 634 10.30 -21.89 -38.36
C ALA A 634 9.44 -21.32 -39.49
N ILE A 635 9.20 -20.01 -39.49
CA ILE A 635 8.41 -19.36 -40.55
C ILE A 635 9.08 -19.54 -41.92
N GLU A 636 10.40 -19.39 -42.01
CA GLU A 636 11.14 -19.59 -43.25
C GLU A 636 11.17 -21.06 -43.72
N SER A 637 10.84 -22.00 -42.83
CA SER A 637 11.01 -23.43 -43.10
C SER A 637 9.96 -24.01 -44.07
N GLY A 638 10.42 -24.39 -45.26
CA GLY A 638 9.60 -25.06 -46.28
C GLY A 638 9.43 -26.58 -46.08
N GLY A 639 10.42 -27.26 -45.49
CA GLY A 639 10.47 -28.74 -45.44
C GLY A 639 9.76 -29.34 -44.22
N TYR A 640 8.92 -30.37 -44.43
CA TYR A 640 8.14 -31.03 -43.37
C TYR A 640 9.00 -31.53 -42.19
N GLU A 641 10.19 -32.07 -42.45
CA GLU A 641 11.10 -32.57 -41.41
C GLU A 641 11.67 -31.47 -40.50
N HIS A 642 11.84 -30.24 -41.01
CA HIS A 642 12.33 -29.10 -40.24
C HIS A 642 11.23 -28.49 -39.35
N ARG A 643 9.98 -28.50 -39.84
CA ARG A 643 8.82 -27.88 -39.18
C ARG A 643 8.53 -28.48 -37.81
N GLU A 644 8.57 -29.81 -37.71
CA GLU A 644 8.31 -30.52 -36.45
C GLU A 644 9.32 -30.16 -35.35
N VAL A 645 10.61 -30.06 -35.68
CA VAL A 645 11.66 -29.75 -34.70
C VAL A 645 11.42 -28.38 -34.05
N PHE A 646 11.10 -27.37 -34.85
CA PHE A 646 10.89 -26.00 -34.35
C PHE A 646 9.59 -25.87 -33.55
N ILE A 647 8.49 -26.48 -33.99
CA ILE A 647 7.24 -26.48 -33.22
C ILE A 647 7.39 -27.22 -31.90
N GLN A 648 8.10 -28.34 -31.88
CA GLN A 648 8.35 -29.07 -30.63
C GLN A 648 9.18 -28.24 -29.65
N PHE A 649 10.18 -27.50 -30.13
CA PHE A 649 10.93 -26.55 -29.32
C PHE A 649 10.00 -25.49 -28.70
N LEU A 650 9.20 -24.81 -29.51
CA LEU A 650 8.28 -23.76 -29.06
C LEU A 650 7.22 -24.31 -28.08
N ARG A 651 6.56 -25.43 -28.41
CA ARG A 651 5.57 -26.08 -27.54
C ARG A 651 6.15 -26.52 -26.20
N ARG A 652 7.42 -26.94 -26.16
CA ARG A 652 8.10 -27.26 -24.89
C ARG A 652 8.23 -26.02 -24.02
N HIS A 653 8.70 -24.90 -24.57
CA HIS A 653 8.84 -23.65 -23.80
C HIS A 653 7.49 -23.03 -23.42
N GLN A 654 6.47 -23.13 -24.28
CA GLN A 654 5.10 -22.76 -23.95
C GLN A 654 4.57 -23.55 -22.73
N ARG A 655 4.75 -24.88 -22.70
CA ARG A 655 4.28 -25.73 -21.60
C ARG A 655 5.03 -25.49 -20.28
N VAL A 656 6.35 -25.33 -20.36
CA VAL A 656 7.20 -25.20 -19.15
C VAL A 656 7.10 -23.80 -18.54
N ARG A 657 6.88 -22.76 -19.35
CA ARG A 657 6.97 -21.36 -18.91
C ARG A 657 5.66 -20.57 -18.99
N GLY A 658 4.66 -21.08 -19.72
CA GLY A 658 3.32 -20.50 -19.76
C GLY A 658 3.20 -19.20 -20.56
N PHE A 659 4.09 -18.94 -21.53
CA PHE A 659 4.04 -17.69 -22.30
C PHE A 659 2.90 -17.68 -23.32
N GLY A 660 2.08 -16.64 -23.25
CA GLY A 660 1.01 -16.40 -24.22
C GLY A 660 1.53 -16.09 -25.62
N SER A 661 2.68 -15.41 -25.74
CA SER A 661 3.29 -15.08 -27.04
C SER A 661 3.67 -16.31 -27.85
N ILE A 662 4.27 -17.33 -27.22
CA ILE A 662 4.71 -18.55 -27.91
C ILE A 662 3.51 -19.32 -28.47
N GLY A 663 2.39 -19.36 -27.75
CA GLY A 663 1.15 -19.98 -28.26
C GLY A 663 0.67 -19.32 -29.55
N LYS A 664 0.62 -17.98 -29.54
CA LYS A 664 0.27 -17.19 -30.73
C LYS A 664 1.30 -17.34 -31.85
N ALA A 665 2.57 -17.57 -31.50
CA ALA A 665 3.64 -17.86 -32.45
C ALA A 665 3.40 -19.14 -33.24
N ILE A 666 3.07 -20.20 -32.52
CA ILE A 666 2.77 -21.50 -33.11
C ILE A 666 1.56 -21.39 -34.04
N GLU A 667 0.47 -20.77 -33.59
CA GLU A 667 -0.73 -20.55 -34.42
C GLU A 667 -0.41 -19.76 -35.70
N TYR A 668 0.45 -18.74 -35.60
CA TYR A 668 0.85 -17.94 -36.74
C TYR A 668 1.75 -18.70 -37.72
N ILE A 669 2.74 -19.45 -37.21
CA ILE A 669 3.61 -20.32 -38.02
C ILE A 669 2.76 -21.33 -38.80
N GLU A 670 1.86 -22.05 -38.12
CA GLU A 670 1.00 -23.07 -38.71
C GLU A 670 0.10 -22.48 -39.80
N ARG A 671 -0.39 -21.24 -39.61
CA ARG A 671 -1.18 -20.51 -40.61
C ARG A 671 -0.37 -20.18 -41.86
N ILE A 672 0.88 -19.72 -41.70
CA ILE A 672 1.77 -19.43 -42.84
C ILE A 672 2.04 -20.71 -43.63
N TRP A 673 2.34 -21.81 -42.94
CA TRP A 673 2.62 -23.08 -43.58
C TRP A 673 1.40 -23.66 -44.33
N ALA A 674 0.18 -23.42 -43.83
CA ALA A 674 -1.07 -23.82 -44.48
C ALA A 674 -1.42 -22.98 -45.71
N ALA A 675 -0.96 -21.72 -45.77
CA ALA A 675 -1.24 -20.80 -46.87
C ALA A 675 -0.43 -21.07 -48.16
N HIS A 676 0.42 -22.13 -48.17
CA HIS A 676 1.22 -22.61 -49.30
C HIS A 676 1.87 -21.51 -50.19
N GLU A 677 3.10 -21.13 -49.83
CA GLU A 677 4.14 -20.43 -50.65
C GLU A 677 3.78 -19.13 -51.40
N GLN A 678 2.53 -18.65 -51.40
CA GLN A 678 2.15 -17.45 -52.17
C GLN A 678 2.33 -16.11 -51.43
N ASN A 679 2.86 -16.10 -50.21
CA ASN A 679 2.81 -14.93 -49.33
C ASN A 679 4.17 -14.53 -48.75
N ASP A 680 4.48 -13.24 -48.83
CA ASP A 680 5.62 -12.67 -48.12
C ASP A 680 5.29 -12.50 -46.63
N TRP A 681 5.78 -13.42 -45.81
CA TRP A 681 5.51 -13.40 -44.38
C TRP A 681 6.08 -12.16 -43.68
N VAL A 682 7.09 -11.51 -44.25
CA VAL A 682 7.72 -10.30 -43.69
C VAL A 682 6.70 -9.17 -43.60
N GLU A 683 5.90 -8.95 -44.65
CA GLU A 683 4.82 -7.95 -44.62
C GLU A 683 3.72 -8.30 -43.64
N GLN A 684 3.40 -9.58 -43.50
CA GLN A 684 2.35 -10.04 -42.59
C GLN A 684 2.75 -9.85 -41.12
N ILE A 685 4.02 -10.10 -40.76
CA ILE A 685 4.50 -9.88 -39.38
C ILE A 685 4.47 -8.40 -39.02
N MET A 686 4.82 -7.49 -39.93
CA MET A 686 4.76 -6.04 -39.70
C MET A 686 3.35 -5.52 -39.38
N GLN A 687 2.33 -6.26 -39.81
CA GLN A 687 0.92 -5.95 -39.54
C GLN A 687 0.37 -6.64 -38.29
N LEU A 688 1.14 -7.54 -37.65
CA LEU A 688 0.68 -8.19 -36.43
C LEU A 688 0.57 -7.17 -35.28
N PRO A 689 -0.54 -7.19 -34.53
CA PRO A 689 -0.75 -6.25 -33.42
C PRO A 689 0.01 -6.66 -32.16
N LEU A 690 0.62 -7.85 -32.13
CA LEU A 690 1.25 -8.43 -30.94
C LEU A 690 2.64 -8.94 -31.28
N LEU A 691 3.57 -8.80 -30.33
CA LEU A 691 4.90 -9.37 -30.47
C LEU A 691 4.82 -10.88 -30.30
N VAL A 692 5.39 -11.58 -31.27
CA VAL A 692 5.44 -13.03 -31.33
C VAL A 692 6.89 -13.44 -31.04
N VAL A 693 7.15 -13.91 -29.82
CA VAL A 693 8.46 -14.34 -29.30
C VAL A 693 8.31 -15.62 -28.53
#